data_AF-A0A662NJ54-F1
#
_entry.id   AF-A0A662NJ54-F1
#
_cell.length_a   1.000
_cell.length_b   1.000
_cell.length_c   1.000
_cell.angle_alpha   90.00
_cell.angle_beta   90.00
_cell.angle_gamma   90.00
#
_symmetry.space_group_name_H-M   'P 1'
#
loop_
_entity.id
_entity.type
_entity.pdbx_description
1 polymer ?
#
loop_
_entity_poly.entity_id
_entity_poly.type
_entity_poly.pdbx_seq_one_letter_code
_entity_poly.pdbx_strand_id
1 'polypeptide(L)'
;TATPYRKQYRDIINQIRLFRPERRHPFPITPQTWDDLVRAVEKGEIDPSYVLREIMIRRTRHDILKLYGGKDNCIKVGRKKLCFPRRELSVIEYKISEVYPLEKVPKELVDEISEGSTIEPVDIYTLFLAGINSMKYARFALHDYVKPQFKDKNPYSDLSVAGRNLRGLERILYLKRLESSWYSMYQTLKRDIIKTENFLRFVKHGFIPAGDEFSDILLGKINGREPHVLSDKEIEEFIEDYKKKKEPEYKAGAFDIKRLISDLEHDLKKLKAMEEVLKPLKEDLEAKPWKDPKLLKLASLIDDLTRYQKRKILIFSEFEETVQWIYRGLEKLGYTQNHKIEMVSSNTKGIVDKIRRFAPKSNNYETENEIDILISTDILSEGLNLQDANVVVNYDLHWTPIKLIQRIGRVDRIGTEHDTILVYNFFPEKALEENLGLLEKVRRRIAEFNNALGADGKILEESEEWNPSAIEAIYKGQIDALETTTDILSVTTLAEKLVREFKENNKERFEELTRRYSMRSVAKYKGKGHYAFFVCSDGVISQYFIYKKQGDAWIQQNISLEELLEITKLNENTKPFNEFKEMSVYYEVAGKVLRDFEELRVIKESSLTFKKRMKHPKNVKKMLGKLYNRMSKSKKESEKEYLGRLIDLVKWGYANHELFARALREINPNMSVEKIISACERLIQKYGIPARKEELEAKKEELGAKGVKPHIVAGILFVPEG
;
A
#
# COMPACT_ATOMS: atom_id res chain seq x y z
N THR A 1 5.52 -11.61 -12.45
CA THR A 1 5.66 -10.34 -11.68
C THR A 1 5.43 -10.69 -10.23
N ALA A 2 6.47 -10.75 -9.42
CA ALA A 2 6.32 -11.04 -7.99
C ALA A 2 5.86 -9.76 -7.30
N THR A 3 4.56 -9.62 -7.07
CA THR A 3 4.03 -8.60 -6.14
C THR A 3 4.33 -9.15 -4.75
N PRO A 4 5.29 -8.59 -4.00
CA PRO A 4 5.65 -9.16 -2.72
C PRO A 4 4.54 -8.83 -1.72
N TYR A 5 4.15 -9.81 -0.90
CA TYR A 5 3.42 -9.57 0.35
C TYR A 5 4.37 -8.77 1.27
N ARG A 6 4.30 -7.44 1.25
CA ARG A 6 5.16 -6.55 2.06
C ARG A 6 4.43 -6.17 3.33
N LYS A 7 4.97 -6.55 4.50
CA LYS A 7 4.39 -6.17 5.80
C LYS A 7 5.28 -5.18 6.57
N GLN A 8 6.56 -5.00 6.19
CA GLN A 8 7.51 -4.18 6.95
C GLN A 8 8.35 -3.25 6.06
N TYR A 9 8.78 -2.10 6.59
CA TYR A 9 9.66 -1.15 5.87
C TYR A 9 10.98 -1.77 5.44
N ARG A 10 11.49 -2.71 6.23
CA ARG A 10 12.67 -3.51 5.91
C ARG A 10 12.52 -4.29 4.60
N ASP A 11 11.32 -4.76 4.26
CA ASP A 11 11.08 -5.49 3.00
C ASP A 11 11.25 -4.58 1.78
N ILE A 12 10.80 -3.33 1.92
CA ILE A 12 10.94 -2.29 0.88
C ILE A 12 12.41 -1.95 0.72
N ILE A 13 13.13 -1.68 1.82
CA ILE A 13 14.55 -1.33 1.78
C ILE A 13 15.40 -2.50 1.27
N ASN A 14 15.08 -3.74 1.65
CA ASN A 14 15.76 -4.92 1.11
C ASN A 14 15.58 -5.07 -0.41
N GLN A 15 14.42 -4.69 -0.95
CA GLN A 15 14.21 -4.67 -2.40
C GLN A 15 15.02 -3.59 -3.09
N ILE A 16 15.17 -2.41 -2.47
CA ILE A 16 16.06 -1.36 -2.98
C ILE A 16 17.52 -1.87 -2.98
N ARG A 17 17.93 -2.57 -1.90
CA ARG A 17 19.26 -3.18 -1.78
C ARG A 17 19.56 -4.24 -2.85
N LEU A 18 18.56 -4.85 -3.48
CA LEU A 18 18.78 -5.74 -4.62
C LEU A 18 19.44 -4.99 -5.79
N PHE A 19 19.08 -3.73 -5.98
CA PHE A 19 19.61 -2.86 -7.03
C PHE A 19 20.77 -1.98 -6.56
N ARG A 20 20.90 -1.76 -5.23
CA ARG A 20 21.96 -0.98 -4.58
C ARG A 20 22.57 -1.76 -3.39
N PRO A 21 23.46 -2.74 -3.64
CA PRO A 21 23.94 -3.69 -2.64
C PRO A 21 25.01 -3.12 -1.71
N GLU A 22 25.41 -1.86 -1.90
CA GLU A 22 26.40 -1.18 -1.07
C GLU A 22 25.93 -1.07 0.39
N ARG A 23 26.85 -1.01 1.35
CA ARG A 23 26.49 -0.88 2.79
C ARG A 23 25.93 0.50 3.13
N ARG A 24 26.43 1.54 2.46
CA ARG A 24 25.93 2.91 2.56
C ARG A 24 25.04 3.25 1.39
N HIS A 25 23.98 4.01 1.63
CA HIS A 25 23.04 4.40 0.59
C HIS A 25 23.44 5.76 -0.03
N PRO A 26 23.07 6.03 -1.29
CA PRO A 26 23.40 7.29 -1.94
C PRO A 26 22.44 8.44 -1.58
N PHE A 27 21.36 8.16 -0.85
CA PHE A 27 20.32 9.15 -0.55
C PHE A 27 20.82 10.25 0.41
N PRO A 28 20.35 11.50 0.27
CA PRO A 28 20.62 12.62 1.19
C PRO A 28 19.89 12.47 2.53
N ILE A 29 19.99 11.29 3.14
CA ILE A 29 19.29 10.92 4.38
C ILE A 29 20.34 10.42 5.39
N THR A 30 20.20 10.80 6.65
CA THR A 30 21.02 10.30 7.75
C THR A 30 20.16 9.37 8.59
N PRO A 31 20.60 8.16 8.98
CA PRO A 31 21.97 7.66 8.91
C PRO A 31 22.34 7.03 7.57
N GLN A 32 23.60 7.19 7.17
CA GLN A 32 24.11 6.87 5.84
C GLN A 32 24.25 5.36 5.53
N THR A 33 23.88 4.47 6.45
CA THR A 33 23.90 3.01 6.18
C THR A 33 22.48 2.49 6.04
N TRP A 34 22.26 1.52 5.14
CA TRP A 34 20.92 0.94 4.97
C TRP A 34 20.40 0.32 6.26
N ASP A 35 21.25 -0.35 7.05
CA ASP A 35 20.81 -1.02 8.28
C ASP A 35 20.46 0.00 9.38
N ASP A 36 21.20 1.10 9.48
CA ASP A 36 20.86 2.19 10.40
C ASP A 36 19.60 2.92 9.94
N LEU A 37 19.44 3.14 8.64
CA LEU A 37 18.26 3.78 8.06
C LEU A 37 17.01 2.95 8.31
N VAL A 38 17.07 1.63 8.09
CA VAL A 38 15.97 0.70 8.42
C VAL A 38 15.60 0.81 9.90
N ARG A 39 16.61 0.77 10.79
CA ARG A 39 16.36 0.87 12.25
C ARG A 39 15.73 2.20 12.64
N ALA A 40 16.20 3.30 12.06
CA ALA A 40 15.65 4.62 12.34
C ALA A 40 14.21 4.74 11.82
N VAL A 41 13.91 4.18 10.64
CA VAL A 41 12.54 4.13 10.09
C VAL A 41 11.62 3.25 10.94
N GLU A 42 12.08 2.08 11.37
CA GLU A 42 11.30 1.16 12.22
C GLU A 42 11.00 1.73 13.62
N LYS A 43 11.85 2.63 14.12
CA LYS A 43 11.65 3.35 15.38
C LYS A 43 10.81 4.63 15.24
N GLY A 44 10.41 5.00 14.02
CA GLY A 44 9.74 6.28 13.75
C GLY A 44 10.65 7.51 13.87
N GLU A 45 11.96 7.33 13.95
CA GLU A 45 12.94 8.43 13.98
C GLU A 45 13.09 9.08 12.60
N ILE A 46 12.84 8.31 11.53
CA ILE A 46 12.88 8.77 10.15
C ILE A 46 11.63 8.33 9.44
N ASP A 47 11.08 9.27 8.71
CA ASP A 47 9.93 9.00 7.90
C ASP A 47 10.28 8.12 6.66
N PRO A 48 9.58 7.00 6.43
CA PRO A 48 9.85 6.09 5.31
C PRO A 48 9.71 6.70 3.91
N SER A 49 8.94 7.79 3.73
CA SER A 49 8.84 8.48 2.42
C SER A 49 10.14 9.10 1.98
N TYR A 50 11.03 9.50 2.88
CA TYR A 50 12.33 10.03 2.47
C TYR A 50 13.03 9.02 1.57
N VAL A 51 12.91 7.73 1.87
CA VAL A 51 13.50 6.65 1.05
C VAL A 51 12.74 6.42 -0.26
N LEU A 52 11.40 6.43 -0.22
CA LEU A 52 10.58 6.18 -1.41
C LEU A 52 10.65 7.33 -2.43
N ARG A 53 10.80 8.57 -1.97
CA ARG A 53 10.95 9.77 -2.83
C ARG A 53 12.14 9.67 -3.77
N GLU A 54 13.27 9.16 -3.28
CA GLU A 54 14.51 9.06 -4.05
C GLU A 54 14.48 7.99 -5.15
N ILE A 55 13.49 7.10 -5.15
CA ILE A 55 13.43 5.95 -6.08
C ILE A 55 12.19 5.91 -6.97
N MET A 56 11.09 6.57 -6.58
CA MET A 56 9.83 6.48 -7.32
C MET A 56 9.78 7.48 -8.47
N ILE A 57 9.63 6.98 -9.70
CA ILE A 57 9.27 7.80 -10.86
C ILE A 57 7.75 7.92 -10.91
N ARG A 58 7.22 9.11 -10.61
CA ARG A 58 5.78 9.40 -10.67
C ARG A 58 5.34 9.65 -12.12
N ARG A 59 4.18 9.10 -12.50
CA ARG A 59 3.51 9.35 -13.79
C ARG A 59 2.00 9.45 -13.59
N THR A 60 1.56 10.42 -12.78
CA THR A 60 0.13 10.71 -12.62
C THR A 60 -0.46 11.32 -13.90
N ARG A 61 -1.79 11.35 -14.03
CA ARG A 61 -2.45 12.05 -15.14
C ARG A 61 -2.03 13.52 -15.20
N HIS A 62 -1.95 14.17 -14.05
CA HIS A 62 -1.46 15.55 -13.94
C HIS A 62 0.00 15.68 -14.41
N ASP A 63 0.89 14.78 -13.98
CA ASP A 63 2.30 14.81 -14.41
C ASP A 63 2.42 14.59 -15.92
N ILE A 64 1.63 13.67 -16.48
CA ILE A 64 1.65 13.39 -17.92
C ILE A 64 1.20 14.63 -18.71
N LEU A 65 0.13 15.29 -18.28
CA LEU A 65 -0.38 16.50 -18.93
C LEU A 65 0.56 17.70 -18.74
N LYS A 66 1.10 17.90 -17.54
CA LYS A 66 2.01 19.01 -17.26
C LYS A 66 3.36 18.86 -17.97
N LEU A 67 3.92 17.65 -18.01
CA LEU A 67 5.26 17.41 -18.56
C LEU A 67 5.27 17.09 -20.06
N TYR A 68 4.20 16.47 -20.58
CA TYR A 68 4.14 15.98 -21.96
C TYR A 68 2.89 16.46 -22.74
N GLY A 69 1.98 17.18 -22.09
CA GLY A 69 0.72 17.64 -22.68
C GLY A 69 0.80 19.01 -23.36
N GLY A 70 -0.15 19.24 -24.26
CA GLY A 70 -0.48 20.56 -24.80
C GLY A 70 -1.78 21.11 -24.20
N LYS A 71 -2.30 22.22 -24.75
CA LYS A 71 -3.66 22.67 -24.44
C LYS A 71 -4.66 21.54 -24.77
N ASP A 72 -5.70 21.37 -23.94
CA ASP A 72 -6.83 20.44 -24.11
C ASP A 72 -6.74 19.02 -23.51
N ASN A 73 -5.99 18.76 -22.43
CA ASN A 73 -5.88 17.42 -21.81
C ASN A 73 -5.35 16.31 -22.75
N CYS A 74 -4.50 16.69 -23.71
CA CYS A 74 -3.94 15.75 -24.68
C CYS A 74 -2.42 15.82 -24.75
N ILE A 75 -1.81 14.69 -25.06
CA ILE A 75 -0.39 14.59 -25.40
C ILE A 75 -0.24 14.23 -26.88
N LYS A 76 0.91 14.58 -27.45
CA LYS A 76 1.25 14.22 -28.84
C LYS A 76 2.31 13.13 -28.83
N VAL A 77 1.97 11.94 -29.32
CA VAL A 77 2.90 10.81 -29.46
C VAL A 77 3.13 10.57 -30.96
N GLY A 78 4.25 11.05 -31.47
CA GLY A 78 4.53 11.08 -32.91
C GLY A 78 3.50 11.91 -33.68
N ARG A 79 2.74 11.28 -34.57
CA ARG A 79 1.64 11.93 -35.33
C ARG A 79 0.28 11.81 -34.66
N LYS A 80 0.13 10.98 -33.61
CA LYS A 80 -1.16 10.74 -32.95
C LYS A 80 -1.37 11.71 -31.78
N LYS A 81 -2.55 12.33 -31.72
CA LYS A 81 -3.04 13.08 -30.56
C LYS A 81 -3.75 12.09 -29.66
N LEU A 82 -3.29 11.94 -28.42
CA LEU A 82 -3.90 11.08 -27.42
C LEU A 82 -4.42 11.95 -26.29
N CYS A 83 -5.73 11.91 -26.08
CA CYS A 83 -6.38 12.69 -25.06
C CYS A 83 -6.75 11.82 -23.87
N PHE A 84 -6.75 12.42 -22.69
CA PHE A 84 -7.43 11.83 -21.57
C PHE A 84 -8.88 12.31 -21.53
N PRO A 85 -9.84 11.44 -21.16
CA PRO A 85 -11.25 11.81 -21.11
C PRO A 85 -11.54 12.74 -19.93
N ARG A 86 -12.56 13.59 -20.02
CA ARG A 86 -13.07 14.34 -18.86
C ARG A 86 -13.78 13.39 -17.90
N ARG A 87 -13.78 13.71 -16.60
CA ARG A 87 -14.54 12.96 -15.58
C ARG A 87 -15.71 13.82 -15.12
N GLU A 88 -16.91 13.25 -15.13
CA GLU A 88 -18.11 13.82 -14.50
C GLU A 88 -18.50 12.88 -13.36
N LEU A 89 -18.66 13.44 -12.15
CA LEU A 89 -18.85 12.67 -10.91
C LEU A 89 -20.21 13.00 -10.32
N SER A 90 -21.06 11.99 -10.22
CA SER A 90 -22.40 12.13 -9.66
C SER A 90 -22.55 11.31 -8.39
N VAL A 91 -23.07 11.94 -7.35
CA VAL A 91 -23.42 11.26 -6.09
C VAL A 91 -24.86 10.81 -6.15
N ILE A 92 -25.10 9.55 -5.79
CA ILE A 92 -26.44 8.98 -5.67
C ILE A 92 -26.69 8.69 -4.20
N GLU A 93 -27.63 9.44 -3.62
CA GLU A 93 -28.12 9.20 -2.27
C GLU A 93 -29.32 8.25 -2.31
N TYR A 94 -29.43 7.44 -1.26
CA TYR A 94 -30.54 6.53 -1.02
C TYR A 94 -30.86 6.53 0.47
N LYS A 95 -32.10 6.16 0.82
CA LYS A 95 -32.54 5.97 2.19
C LYS A 95 -33.06 4.56 2.34
N ILE A 96 -32.34 3.73 3.08
CA ILE A 96 -32.80 2.36 3.31
C ILE A 96 -33.83 2.34 4.45
N SER A 97 -33.85 3.36 5.33
CA SER A 97 -34.91 3.57 6.32
C SER A 97 -36.33 3.54 5.72
N GLU A 98 -36.50 3.93 4.45
CA GLU A 98 -37.79 3.89 3.74
C GLU A 98 -38.35 2.47 3.52
N VAL A 99 -37.50 1.44 3.54
CA VAL A 99 -37.89 0.04 3.35
C VAL A 99 -38.15 -0.68 4.66
N TYR A 100 -37.53 -0.20 5.75
CA TYR A 100 -37.54 -0.82 7.06
C TYR A 100 -38.01 0.16 8.13
N PRO A 101 -39.32 0.45 8.16
CA PRO A 101 -39.89 1.14 9.30
C PRO A 101 -39.64 0.32 10.57
N LEU A 102 -38.97 0.92 11.56
CA LEU A 102 -38.66 0.29 12.84
C LEU A 102 -39.95 -0.18 13.54
N GLU A 103 -41.07 0.48 13.27
CA GLU A 103 -42.40 0.17 13.79
C GLU A 103 -42.91 -1.22 13.40
N LYS A 104 -42.37 -1.83 12.33
CA LYS A 104 -42.71 -3.20 11.92
C LYS A 104 -41.85 -4.26 12.60
N VAL A 105 -40.80 -3.85 13.32
CA VAL A 105 -39.93 -4.77 14.06
C VAL A 105 -40.57 -5.07 15.42
N PRO A 106 -40.75 -6.35 15.80
CA PRO A 106 -41.23 -6.72 17.14
C PRO A 106 -40.40 -6.03 18.22
N LYS A 107 -41.08 -5.45 19.22
CA LYS A 107 -40.42 -4.67 20.29
C LYS A 107 -39.39 -5.52 21.05
N GLU A 108 -39.68 -6.81 21.21
CA GLU A 108 -38.78 -7.76 21.86
C GLU A 108 -37.42 -7.86 21.13
N LEU A 109 -37.43 -7.81 19.79
CA LEU A 109 -36.19 -7.82 19.00
C LEU A 109 -35.46 -6.48 19.07
N VAL A 110 -36.20 -5.37 19.15
CA VAL A 110 -35.61 -4.03 19.32
C VAL A 110 -34.86 -3.96 20.64
N ASP A 111 -35.52 -4.38 21.73
CA ASP A 111 -34.95 -4.39 23.08
C ASP A 111 -33.72 -5.33 23.14
N GLU A 112 -33.81 -6.52 22.55
CA GLU A 112 -32.72 -7.50 22.49
C GLU A 112 -31.46 -6.97 21.77
N ILE A 113 -31.65 -6.38 20.59
CA ILE A 113 -30.53 -5.90 19.78
C ILE A 113 -29.89 -4.68 20.45
N SER A 114 -30.70 -3.77 20.99
CA SER A 114 -30.23 -2.52 21.61
C SER A 114 -29.69 -2.70 23.03
N GLU A 115 -29.95 -3.82 23.70
CA GLU A 115 -29.47 -4.09 25.06
C GLU A 115 -27.95 -3.85 25.19
N GLY A 116 -27.54 -2.97 26.12
CA GLY A 116 -26.13 -2.66 26.37
C GLY A 116 -25.48 -1.70 25.36
N SER A 117 -26.25 -1.12 24.44
CA SER A 117 -25.80 -0.06 23.54
C SER A 117 -26.09 1.34 24.12
N THR A 118 -25.24 2.31 23.78
CA THR A 118 -25.51 3.75 24.03
C THR A 118 -26.22 4.43 22.86
N ILE A 119 -26.41 3.71 21.75
CA ILE A 119 -27.10 4.20 20.56
C ILE A 119 -28.58 3.90 20.71
N GLU A 120 -29.41 4.95 20.67
CA GLU A 120 -30.86 4.84 20.64
C GLU A 120 -31.33 4.48 19.22
N PRO A 121 -32.06 3.35 19.05
CA PRO A 121 -32.61 2.98 17.76
C PRO A 121 -33.73 3.94 17.34
N VAL A 122 -33.51 4.68 16.26
CA VAL A 122 -34.52 5.52 15.59
C VAL A 122 -34.97 4.92 14.25
N ASP A 123 -34.19 4.01 13.70
CA ASP A 123 -34.44 3.28 12.45
C ASP A 123 -33.74 1.90 12.49
N ILE A 124 -33.91 1.12 11.42
CA ILE A 124 -33.29 -0.22 11.30
C ILE A 124 -31.76 -0.16 11.37
N TYR A 125 -31.15 0.93 10.90
CA TYR A 125 -29.70 1.08 10.86
C TYR A 125 -29.15 1.28 12.24
N THR A 126 -29.65 2.29 12.95
CA THR A 126 -29.28 2.61 14.32
C THR A 126 -29.56 1.44 15.25
N LEU A 127 -30.62 0.64 14.98
CA LEU A 127 -30.83 -0.65 15.62
C LEU A 127 -29.66 -1.62 15.39
N PHE A 128 -29.25 -1.83 14.14
CA PHE A 128 -28.18 -2.77 13.82
C PHE A 128 -26.82 -2.26 14.30
N LEU A 129 -26.58 -0.95 14.26
CA LEU A 129 -25.42 -0.29 14.85
C LEU A 129 -25.38 -0.52 16.36
N ALA A 130 -26.52 -0.42 17.05
CA ALA A 130 -26.63 -0.72 18.47
C ALA A 130 -26.27 -2.19 18.77
N GLY A 131 -26.78 -3.13 17.96
CA GLY A 131 -26.43 -4.55 18.05
C GLY A 131 -24.94 -4.81 17.83
N ILE A 132 -24.38 -4.28 16.74
CA ILE A 132 -22.96 -4.40 16.38
C ILE A 132 -22.07 -3.83 17.49
N ASN A 133 -22.43 -2.69 18.08
CA ASN A 133 -21.61 -2.04 19.09
C ASN A 133 -21.69 -2.70 20.47
N SER A 134 -22.82 -3.34 20.80
CA SER A 134 -23.04 -3.99 22.10
C SER A 134 -22.50 -5.42 22.19
N MET A 135 -22.18 -6.07 21.06
CA MET A 135 -21.56 -7.39 21.03
C MET A 135 -20.19 -7.43 21.74
N LYS A 136 -19.90 -8.58 22.38
CA LYS A 136 -18.63 -8.87 23.07
C LYS A 136 -17.55 -9.34 22.09
N TYR A 137 -17.94 -9.91 20.96
CA TYR A 137 -17.04 -10.51 19.96
C TYR A 137 -16.17 -11.62 20.57
N ALA A 138 -16.77 -12.46 21.42
CA ALA A 138 -16.06 -13.42 22.26
C ALA A 138 -15.18 -14.39 21.45
N ARG A 139 -15.69 -14.87 20.29
CA ARG A 139 -14.96 -15.74 19.35
C ARG A 139 -13.65 -15.12 18.83
N PHE A 140 -13.57 -13.79 18.75
CA PHE A 140 -12.42 -13.05 18.22
C PHE A 140 -11.51 -12.49 19.32
N ALA A 141 -11.95 -12.47 20.58
CA ALA A 141 -11.23 -11.91 21.71
C ALA A 141 -10.78 -12.98 22.72
N LEU A 142 -10.34 -14.16 22.25
CA LEU A 142 -10.05 -15.33 23.10
C LEU A 142 -9.02 -15.05 24.21
N HIS A 143 -8.08 -14.14 23.99
CA HIS A 143 -7.10 -13.73 25.00
C HIS A 143 -7.74 -13.18 26.28
N ASP A 144 -8.90 -12.53 26.18
CA ASP A 144 -9.61 -11.94 27.32
C ASP A 144 -10.13 -13.02 28.29
N TYR A 145 -10.29 -14.24 27.78
CA TYR A 145 -10.76 -15.41 28.52
C TYR A 145 -9.62 -16.32 28.97
N VAL A 146 -8.36 -16.05 28.64
CA VAL A 146 -7.22 -16.84 29.13
C VAL A 146 -7.02 -16.56 30.62
N LYS A 147 -6.88 -17.61 31.45
CA LYS A 147 -6.63 -17.46 32.89
C LYS A 147 -5.28 -16.78 33.15
N PRO A 148 -5.15 -15.97 34.22
CA PRO A 148 -3.94 -15.19 34.49
C PRO A 148 -2.64 -15.99 34.43
N GLN A 149 -2.63 -17.22 34.93
CA GLN A 149 -1.42 -18.07 34.94
C GLN A 149 -0.91 -18.53 33.55
N PHE A 150 -1.69 -18.32 32.49
CA PHE A 150 -1.37 -18.71 31.12
C PHE A 150 -1.20 -17.54 30.15
N LYS A 151 -1.65 -16.31 30.50
CA LYS A 151 -1.68 -15.16 29.56
C LYS A 151 -0.30 -14.84 28.94
N ASP A 152 0.75 -14.85 29.75
CA ASP A 152 2.11 -14.50 29.29
C ASP A 152 2.88 -15.70 28.70
N LYS A 153 2.24 -16.87 28.54
CA LYS A 153 2.88 -18.09 28.04
C LYS A 153 2.47 -18.34 26.59
N ASN A 154 3.42 -18.78 25.77
CA ASN A 154 3.09 -19.29 24.43
C ASN A 154 2.31 -20.60 24.53
N PRO A 155 1.30 -20.83 23.67
CA PRO A 155 0.87 -19.99 22.52
C PRO A 155 -0.17 -18.90 22.87
N TYR A 156 -0.56 -18.71 24.13
CA TYR A 156 -1.64 -17.81 24.52
C TYR A 156 -1.31 -16.32 24.39
N SER A 157 -0.04 -15.95 24.56
CA SER A 157 0.38 -14.54 24.44
C SER A 157 0.15 -13.98 23.02
N ASP A 158 0.21 -14.84 21.99
CA ASP A 158 -0.05 -14.49 20.59
C ASP A 158 -1.51 -14.08 20.33
N LEU A 159 -2.45 -14.55 21.15
CA LEU A 159 -3.87 -14.19 21.06
C LEU A 159 -4.13 -12.71 21.39
N SER A 160 -3.24 -12.03 22.13
CA SER A 160 -3.44 -10.65 22.60
C SER A 160 -3.45 -9.62 21.46
N VAL A 161 -2.50 -9.73 20.53
CA VAL A 161 -2.37 -8.82 19.39
C VAL A 161 -3.36 -9.21 18.29
N ALA A 162 -3.51 -10.52 18.03
CA ALA A 162 -4.47 -11.02 17.06
C ALA A 162 -5.91 -10.64 17.45
N GLY A 163 -6.30 -10.82 18.72
CA GLY A 163 -7.68 -10.67 19.15
C GLY A 163 -8.23 -9.24 19.09
N ARG A 164 -7.43 -8.24 19.50
CA ARG A 164 -7.84 -6.82 19.41
C ARG A 164 -8.08 -6.40 17.96
N ASN A 165 -7.21 -6.83 17.05
CA ASN A 165 -7.33 -6.50 15.63
C ASN A 165 -8.53 -7.23 15.00
N LEU A 166 -8.73 -8.51 15.30
CA LEU A 166 -9.84 -9.30 14.77
C LEU A 166 -11.20 -8.74 15.18
N ARG A 167 -11.39 -8.35 16.45
CA ARG A 167 -12.63 -7.70 16.91
C ARG A 167 -12.94 -6.43 16.12
N GLY A 168 -11.94 -5.57 15.91
CA GLY A 168 -12.09 -4.35 15.13
C GLY A 168 -12.45 -4.63 13.67
N LEU A 169 -11.78 -5.62 13.05
CA LEU A 169 -12.02 -6.01 11.66
C LEU A 169 -13.44 -6.56 11.45
N GLU A 170 -13.92 -7.42 12.35
CA GLU A 170 -15.26 -8.01 12.25
C GLU A 170 -16.35 -6.96 12.45
N ARG A 171 -16.17 -6.03 13.38
CA ARG A 171 -17.06 -4.87 13.53
C ARG A 171 -17.13 -4.06 12.24
N ILE A 172 -15.99 -3.73 11.64
CA ILE A 172 -15.94 -3.00 10.35
C ILE A 172 -16.60 -3.82 9.24
N LEU A 173 -16.42 -5.14 9.22
CA LEU A 173 -17.02 -6.01 8.22
C LEU A 173 -18.56 -5.96 8.28
N TYR A 174 -19.18 -6.07 9.46
CA TYR A 174 -20.64 -5.95 9.58
C TYR A 174 -21.15 -4.61 9.06
N LEU A 175 -20.47 -3.52 9.40
CA LEU A 175 -20.83 -2.18 8.94
C LEU A 175 -20.74 -2.03 7.43
N LYS A 176 -19.66 -2.54 6.82
CA LYS A 176 -19.50 -2.56 5.36
C LYS A 176 -20.59 -3.38 4.68
N ARG A 177 -20.93 -4.55 5.23
CA ARG A 177 -21.97 -5.43 4.68
C ARG A 177 -23.34 -4.76 4.75
N LEU A 178 -23.64 -4.12 5.89
CA LEU A 178 -24.87 -3.37 6.10
C LEU A 178 -25.01 -2.21 5.09
N GLU A 179 -23.94 -1.45 4.84
CA GLU A 179 -23.95 -0.36 3.84
C GLU A 179 -24.07 -0.89 2.40
N SER A 180 -23.36 -1.97 2.07
CA SER A 180 -23.29 -2.47 0.70
C SER A 180 -24.65 -2.98 0.21
N SER A 181 -25.26 -3.94 0.93
CA SER A 181 -26.63 -4.40 0.68
C SER A 181 -27.18 -5.23 1.84
N TRP A 182 -28.51 -5.20 2.01
CA TRP A 182 -29.22 -6.05 2.96
C TRP A 182 -28.89 -7.55 2.75
N TYR A 183 -28.75 -7.97 1.50
CA TYR A 183 -28.48 -9.37 1.15
C TYR A 183 -27.08 -9.77 1.61
N SER A 184 -26.08 -8.89 1.46
CA SER A 184 -24.73 -9.17 1.95
C SER A 184 -24.65 -9.21 3.48
N MET A 185 -25.45 -8.38 4.17
CA MET A 185 -25.58 -8.42 5.63
C MET A 185 -26.25 -9.71 6.09
N TYR A 186 -27.39 -10.07 5.49
CA TYR A 186 -28.13 -11.29 5.80
C TYR A 186 -27.25 -12.54 5.63
N GLN A 187 -26.53 -12.66 4.52
CA GLN A 187 -25.63 -13.80 4.28
C GLN A 187 -24.46 -13.84 5.27
N THR A 188 -23.97 -12.68 5.71
CA THR A 188 -22.93 -12.60 6.73
C THR A 188 -23.46 -13.06 8.09
N LEU A 189 -24.63 -12.57 8.51
CA LEU A 189 -25.29 -13.01 9.75
C LEU A 189 -25.51 -14.52 9.76
N LYS A 190 -26.06 -15.11 8.69
CA LYS A 190 -26.26 -16.57 8.60
C LYS A 190 -24.96 -17.34 8.83
N ARG A 191 -23.86 -16.92 8.19
CA ARG A 191 -22.56 -17.59 8.33
C ARG A 191 -22.00 -17.43 9.72
N ASP A 192 -22.12 -16.26 10.32
CA ASP A 192 -21.58 -16.02 11.66
C ASP A 192 -22.41 -16.63 12.77
N ILE A 193 -23.73 -16.77 12.59
CA ILE A 193 -24.58 -17.59 13.46
C ILE A 193 -24.07 -19.03 13.45
N ILE A 194 -23.90 -19.64 12.26
CA ILE A 194 -23.38 -21.01 12.13
C ILE A 194 -22.00 -21.14 12.78
N LYS A 195 -21.07 -20.24 12.47
CA LYS A 195 -19.71 -20.26 13.02
C LYS A 195 -19.70 -20.10 14.54
N THR A 196 -20.51 -19.20 15.07
CA THR A 196 -20.56 -18.93 16.52
C THR A 196 -21.25 -20.06 17.25
N GLU A 197 -22.30 -20.66 16.68
CA GLU A 197 -22.97 -21.83 17.26
C GLU A 197 -22.06 -23.07 17.24
N ASN A 198 -21.39 -23.33 16.13
CA ASN A 198 -20.41 -24.42 16.05
C ASN A 198 -19.24 -24.17 17.00
N PHE A 199 -18.70 -22.95 17.07
CA PHE A 199 -17.64 -22.59 18.02
C PHE A 199 -18.09 -22.83 19.47
N LEU A 200 -19.30 -22.40 19.83
CA LEU A 200 -19.89 -22.62 21.15
C LEU A 200 -20.00 -24.11 21.47
N ARG A 201 -20.46 -24.93 20.51
CA ARG A 201 -20.53 -26.39 20.70
C ARG A 201 -19.15 -27.02 20.87
N PHE A 202 -18.13 -26.62 20.09
CA PHE A 202 -16.75 -27.08 20.31
C PHE A 202 -16.24 -26.74 21.72
N VAL A 203 -16.48 -25.51 22.19
CA VAL A 203 -16.10 -25.07 23.54
C VAL A 203 -16.79 -25.92 24.60
N LYS A 204 -18.09 -26.23 24.43
CA LYS A 204 -18.85 -27.13 25.32
C LYS A 204 -18.28 -28.54 25.36
N HIS A 205 -17.69 -29.03 24.26
CA HIS A 205 -16.98 -30.31 24.18
C HIS A 205 -15.48 -30.22 24.59
N GLY A 206 -15.07 -29.11 25.22
CA GLY A 206 -13.71 -28.95 25.75
C GLY A 206 -12.64 -28.74 24.68
N PHE A 207 -13.02 -28.24 23.50
CA PHE A 207 -12.12 -27.94 22.38
C PHE A 207 -12.18 -26.46 22.02
N ILE A 208 -11.02 -25.82 21.83
CA ILE A 208 -10.93 -24.40 21.42
C ILE A 208 -10.46 -24.35 19.96
N PRO A 209 -11.39 -24.18 18.99
CA PRO A 209 -11.05 -24.15 17.57
C PRO A 209 -10.53 -22.77 17.16
N ALA A 210 -9.28 -22.46 17.56
CA ALA A 210 -8.61 -21.21 17.25
C ALA A 210 -7.55 -21.42 16.16
N GLY A 211 -7.66 -20.66 15.06
CA GLY A 211 -6.75 -20.72 13.92
C GLY A 211 -7.47 -20.94 12.59
N ASP A 212 -6.79 -20.60 11.48
CA ASP A 212 -7.34 -20.66 10.13
C ASP A 212 -7.73 -22.09 9.70
N GLU A 213 -7.06 -23.11 10.27
CA GLU A 213 -7.35 -24.52 10.01
C GLU A 213 -8.77 -24.95 10.43
N PHE A 214 -9.44 -24.17 11.30
CA PHE A 214 -10.80 -24.44 11.74
C PHE A 214 -11.89 -23.68 10.97
N SER A 215 -11.53 -22.86 9.97
CA SER A 215 -12.50 -21.99 9.29
C SER A 215 -13.63 -22.77 8.59
N ASP A 216 -13.29 -23.85 7.87
CA ASP A 216 -14.27 -24.67 7.15
C ASP A 216 -15.15 -25.50 8.10
N ILE A 217 -14.56 -26.09 9.14
CA ILE A 217 -15.30 -26.88 10.13
C ILE A 217 -16.25 -26.00 10.95
N LEU A 218 -15.83 -24.78 11.33
CA LEU A 218 -16.71 -23.83 12.00
C LEU A 218 -17.87 -23.40 11.10
N LEU A 219 -17.67 -23.35 9.78
CA LEU A 219 -18.75 -23.10 8.83
C LEU A 219 -19.63 -24.35 8.59
N GLY A 220 -19.32 -25.49 9.21
CA GLY A 220 -20.07 -26.74 9.06
C GLY A 220 -19.79 -27.48 7.76
N LYS A 221 -18.71 -27.16 7.06
CA LYS A 221 -18.35 -27.84 5.81
C LYS A 221 -17.65 -29.16 6.09
N ILE A 222 -18.44 -30.21 6.32
CA ILE A 222 -17.96 -31.59 6.45
C ILE A 222 -18.49 -32.42 5.27
N ASN A 223 -17.64 -33.27 4.70
CA ASN A 223 -18.03 -34.25 3.66
C ASN A 223 -18.76 -33.65 2.45
N GLY A 224 -18.41 -32.42 2.05
CA GLY A 224 -19.02 -31.74 0.91
C GLY A 224 -20.45 -31.23 1.14
N ARG A 225 -20.95 -31.24 2.38
CA ARG A 225 -22.24 -30.65 2.73
C ARG A 225 -22.20 -29.12 2.70
N GLU A 226 -23.37 -28.53 2.47
CA GLU A 226 -23.56 -27.08 2.62
C GLU A 226 -23.33 -26.64 4.08
N PRO A 227 -23.01 -25.36 4.32
CA PRO A 227 -22.87 -24.80 5.66
C PRO A 227 -24.07 -25.12 6.57
N HIS A 228 -23.81 -25.76 7.71
CA HIS A 228 -24.84 -26.12 8.68
C HIS A 228 -24.29 -26.10 10.11
N VAL A 229 -25.20 -26.11 11.08
CA VAL A 229 -24.83 -26.31 12.48
C VAL A 229 -24.55 -27.80 12.70
N LEU A 230 -23.36 -28.11 13.21
CA LEU A 230 -22.91 -29.47 13.46
C LEU A 230 -23.67 -30.11 14.63
N SER A 231 -24.02 -31.37 14.48
CA SER A 231 -24.50 -32.20 15.59
C SER A 231 -23.38 -32.49 16.58
N ASP A 232 -23.76 -32.82 17.82
CA ASP A 232 -22.77 -33.16 18.87
C ASP A 232 -21.93 -34.37 18.45
N LYS A 233 -22.55 -35.35 17.76
CA LYS A 233 -21.85 -36.50 17.19
C LYS A 233 -20.78 -36.10 16.16
N GLU A 234 -21.09 -35.19 15.24
CA GLU A 234 -20.13 -34.72 14.23
C GLU A 234 -18.95 -33.97 14.87
N ILE A 235 -19.20 -33.23 15.95
CA ILE A 235 -18.16 -32.54 16.72
C ILE A 235 -17.27 -33.53 17.46
N GLU A 236 -17.86 -34.52 18.12
CA GLU A 236 -17.12 -35.59 18.81
C GLU A 236 -16.22 -36.36 17.84
N GLU A 237 -16.77 -36.79 16.70
CA GLU A 237 -16.02 -37.46 15.62
C GLU A 237 -14.85 -36.60 15.12
N PHE A 238 -15.09 -35.31 14.88
CA PHE A 238 -14.02 -34.39 14.46
C PHE A 238 -12.93 -34.24 15.53
N ILE A 239 -13.30 -34.07 16.81
CA ILE A 239 -12.35 -33.89 17.91
C ILE A 239 -11.50 -35.15 18.08
N GLU A 240 -12.10 -36.34 17.99
CA GLU A 240 -11.38 -37.61 18.11
C GLU A 240 -10.36 -37.77 16.97
N ASP A 241 -10.78 -37.52 15.73
CA ASP A 241 -9.92 -37.60 14.55
C ASP A 241 -8.82 -36.54 14.55
N TYR A 242 -9.11 -35.33 15.03
CA TYR A 242 -8.10 -34.28 15.17
C TYR A 242 -7.05 -34.68 16.21
N LYS A 243 -7.47 -35.15 17.40
CA LYS A 243 -6.55 -35.59 18.48
C LYS A 243 -5.67 -36.78 18.08
N LYS A 244 -6.14 -37.67 17.19
CA LYS A 244 -5.31 -38.74 16.62
C LYS A 244 -4.16 -38.21 15.75
N LYS A 245 -4.34 -37.03 15.13
CA LYS A 245 -3.38 -36.44 14.18
C LYS A 245 -2.45 -35.42 14.83
N LYS A 246 -2.96 -34.60 15.75
CA LYS A 246 -2.26 -33.43 16.30
C LYS A 246 -2.80 -33.10 17.70
N GLU A 247 -1.92 -32.68 18.61
CA GLU A 247 -2.37 -32.11 19.89
C GLU A 247 -2.99 -30.72 19.67
N PRO A 248 -4.12 -30.39 20.33
CA PRO A 248 -4.69 -29.05 20.27
C PRO A 248 -3.71 -28.02 20.82
N GLU A 249 -3.44 -26.99 20.02
CA GLU A 249 -2.54 -25.89 20.39
C GLU A 249 -3.04 -25.15 21.64
N TYR A 250 -4.35 -24.94 21.73
CA TYR A 250 -5.00 -24.24 22.83
C TYR A 250 -5.79 -25.22 23.70
N LYS A 251 -5.38 -25.38 24.97
CA LYS A 251 -6.05 -26.27 25.91
C LYS A 251 -7.22 -25.57 26.57
N ALA A 252 -8.43 -26.14 26.51
CA ALA A 252 -9.64 -25.55 27.10
C ALA A 252 -9.47 -25.21 28.61
N GLY A 253 -8.71 -26.01 29.36
CA GLY A 253 -8.43 -25.75 30.78
C GLY A 253 -7.69 -24.44 31.07
N ALA A 254 -7.03 -23.85 30.06
CA ALA A 254 -6.34 -22.56 30.17
C ALA A 254 -7.30 -21.36 30.06
N PHE A 255 -8.56 -21.57 29.68
CA PHE A 255 -9.55 -20.51 29.51
C PHE A 255 -10.59 -20.52 30.65
N ASP A 256 -11.18 -19.36 30.91
CA ASP A 256 -12.42 -19.20 31.65
C ASP A 256 -13.61 -19.58 30.75
N ILE A 257 -13.84 -20.89 30.66
CA ILE A 257 -14.86 -21.48 29.79
C ILE A 257 -16.27 -21.00 30.16
N LYS A 258 -16.57 -20.79 31.44
CA LYS A 258 -17.89 -20.35 31.88
C LYS A 258 -18.20 -18.96 31.34
N ARG A 259 -17.26 -18.03 31.50
CA ARG A 259 -17.39 -16.67 30.97
C ARG A 259 -17.42 -16.67 29.43
N LEU A 260 -16.55 -17.46 28.78
CA LEU A 260 -16.52 -17.57 27.31
C LEU A 260 -17.85 -18.06 26.75
N ILE A 261 -18.45 -19.10 27.34
CA ILE A 261 -19.76 -19.61 26.93
C ILE A 261 -20.84 -18.52 27.08
N SER A 262 -20.88 -17.83 28.22
CA SER A 262 -21.85 -16.76 28.47
C SER A 262 -21.75 -15.62 27.44
N ASP A 263 -20.54 -15.15 27.14
CA ASP A 263 -20.33 -14.05 26.19
C ASP A 263 -20.59 -14.50 24.73
N LEU A 264 -20.32 -15.77 24.39
CA LEU A 264 -20.69 -16.37 23.09
C LEU A 264 -22.21 -16.52 22.93
N GLU A 265 -22.91 -16.93 23.98
CA GLU A 265 -24.38 -17.05 23.97
C GLU A 265 -25.04 -15.67 23.83
N HIS A 266 -24.51 -14.65 24.51
CA HIS A 266 -24.91 -13.25 24.32
C HIS A 266 -24.72 -12.80 22.86
N ASP A 267 -23.54 -13.00 22.28
CA ASP A 267 -23.27 -12.61 20.88
C ASP A 267 -24.18 -13.37 19.91
N LEU A 268 -24.38 -14.67 20.11
CA LEU A 268 -25.26 -15.50 19.29
C LEU A 268 -26.72 -15.03 19.35
N LYS A 269 -27.19 -14.62 20.52
CA LYS A 269 -28.56 -14.10 20.72
C LYS A 269 -28.78 -12.82 19.91
N LYS A 270 -27.84 -11.88 19.96
CA LYS A 270 -27.88 -10.66 19.14
C LYS A 270 -27.79 -10.94 17.63
N LEU A 271 -26.91 -11.84 17.21
CA LEU A 271 -26.79 -12.24 15.80
C LEU A 271 -28.10 -12.84 15.28
N LYS A 272 -28.72 -13.75 16.05
CA LYS A 272 -30.02 -14.35 15.70
C LYS A 272 -31.13 -13.31 15.66
N ALA A 273 -31.17 -12.39 16.63
CA ALA A 273 -32.16 -11.31 16.63
C ALA A 273 -32.03 -10.43 15.37
N MET A 274 -30.82 -10.01 14.99
CA MET A 274 -30.60 -9.25 13.75
C MET A 274 -30.98 -10.02 12.48
N GLU A 275 -30.77 -11.35 12.45
CA GLU A 275 -31.16 -12.18 11.30
C GLU A 275 -32.68 -12.32 11.18
N GLU A 276 -33.39 -12.52 12.30
CA GLU A 276 -34.85 -12.58 12.34
C GLU A 276 -35.50 -11.25 11.92
N VAL A 277 -34.86 -10.11 12.21
CA VAL A 277 -35.30 -8.80 11.69
C VAL A 277 -35.19 -8.72 10.16
N LEU A 278 -34.13 -9.28 9.56
CA LEU A 278 -33.93 -9.23 8.10
C LEU A 278 -34.74 -10.27 7.32
N LYS A 279 -35.21 -11.33 7.96
CA LYS A 279 -35.85 -12.47 7.28
C LYS A 279 -37.19 -12.13 6.61
N PRO A 280 -38.16 -11.44 7.23
CA PRO A 280 -39.39 -11.01 6.55
C PRO A 280 -39.09 -10.09 5.36
N LEU A 281 -38.08 -9.25 5.51
CA LEU A 281 -37.65 -8.40 4.42
C LEU A 281 -37.02 -9.21 3.30
N LYS A 282 -36.15 -10.18 3.58
CA LYS A 282 -35.57 -11.03 2.54
C LYS A 282 -36.68 -11.59 1.64
N GLU A 283 -37.74 -12.10 2.25
CA GLU A 283 -38.89 -12.65 1.53
C GLU A 283 -39.61 -11.58 0.70
N ASP A 284 -39.88 -10.39 1.27
CA ASP A 284 -40.57 -9.30 0.56
C ASP A 284 -39.71 -8.71 -0.57
N LEU A 285 -38.41 -8.48 -0.37
CA LEU A 285 -37.51 -7.93 -1.39
C LEU A 285 -37.16 -8.95 -2.46
N GLU A 286 -36.93 -10.22 -2.11
CA GLU A 286 -36.75 -11.26 -3.13
C GLU A 286 -38.00 -11.39 -4.00
N ALA A 287 -39.20 -11.27 -3.44
CA ALA A 287 -40.44 -11.28 -4.21
C ALA A 287 -40.68 -9.96 -4.97
N LYS A 288 -40.30 -8.82 -4.38
CA LYS A 288 -40.57 -7.46 -4.88
C LYS A 288 -39.30 -6.60 -4.88
N PRO A 289 -38.35 -6.84 -5.80
CA PRO A 289 -37.08 -6.11 -5.81
C PRO A 289 -37.24 -4.60 -6.00
N TRP A 290 -38.34 -4.14 -6.59
CA TRP A 290 -38.67 -2.71 -6.72
C TRP A 290 -38.95 -2.01 -5.38
N LYS A 291 -38.95 -2.73 -4.25
CA LYS A 291 -39.00 -2.11 -2.93
C LYS A 291 -37.62 -1.76 -2.37
N ASP A 292 -36.53 -2.24 -2.98
CA ASP A 292 -35.17 -1.84 -2.60
C ASP A 292 -34.83 -0.49 -3.26
N PRO A 293 -34.67 0.60 -2.50
CA PRO A 293 -34.47 1.95 -3.01
C PRO A 293 -33.09 2.10 -3.63
N LYS A 294 -32.08 1.38 -3.12
CA LYS A 294 -30.73 1.42 -3.67
C LYS A 294 -30.70 0.72 -5.02
N LEU A 295 -31.35 -0.44 -5.14
CA LEU A 295 -31.53 -1.14 -6.41
C LEU A 295 -32.39 -0.34 -7.39
N LEU A 296 -33.49 0.28 -6.94
CA LEU A 296 -34.33 1.13 -7.78
C LEU A 296 -33.58 2.36 -8.31
N LYS A 297 -32.76 3.00 -7.49
CA LYS A 297 -31.92 4.12 -7.94
C LYS A 297 -30.94 3.67 -9.02
N LEU A 298 -30.36 2.47 -8.89
CA LEU A 298 -29.53 1.89 -9.93
C LEU A 298 -30.32 1.58 -11.21
N ALA A 299 -31.52 1.02 -11.09
CA ALA A 299 -32.40 0.74 -12.22
C ALA A 299 -32.78 2.03 -12.98
N SER A 300 -33.22 3.06 -12.26
CA SER A 300 -33.51 4.39 -12.81
C SER A 300 -32.28 5.01 -13.48
N LEU A 301 -31.10 4.87 -12.88
CA LEU A 301 -29.85 5.34 -13.48
C LEU A 301 -29.57 4.64 -14.82
N ILE A 302 -29.76 3.31 -14.88
CA ILE A 302 -29.60 2.54 -16.12
C ILE A 302 -30.58 3.04 -17.18
N ASP A 303 -31.85 3.29 -16.83
CA ASP A 303 -32.84 3.83 -17.76
C ASP A 303 -32.42 5.20 -18.30
N ASP A 304 -32.01 6.11 -17.43
CA ASP A 304 -31.60 7.47 -17.83
C ASP A 304 -30.35 7.43 -18.73
N LEU A 305 -29.39 6.57 -18.42
CA LEU A 305 -28.16 6.42 -19.20
C LEU A 305 -28.39 5.78 -20.57
N THR A 306 -29.36 4.87 -20.68
CA THR A 306 -29.60 4.06 -21.88
C THR A 306 -30.75 4.56 -22.75
N ARG A 307 -31.54 5.54 -22.26
CA ARG A 307 -32.71 6.11 -22.96
C ARG A 307 -32.43 6.58 -24.38
N TYR A 308 -31.30 7.26 -24.60
CA TYR A 308 -30.99 7.92 -25.88
C TYR A 308 -29.83 7.29 -26.64
N GLN A 309 -29.04 6.45 -26.00
CA GLN A 309 -27.90 5.78 -26.64
C GLN A 309 -27.56 4.49 -25.91
N LYS A 310 -27.09 3.50 -26.66
CA LYS A 310 -26.55 2.27 -26.08
C LYS A 310 -25.24 2.59 -25.35
N ARG A 311 -25.14 2.23 -24.07
CA ARG A 311 -23.93 2.42 -23.25
C ARG A 311 -23.46 1.11 -22.64
N LYS A 312 -22.15 1.02 -22.44
CA LYS A 312 -21.52 -0.03 -21.64
C LYS A 312 -21.32 0.48 -20.22
N ILE A 313 -21.93 -0.20 -19.24
CA ILE A 313 -21.95 0.21 -17.84
C ILE A 313 -21.19 -0.81 -16.99
N LEU A 314 -20.20 -0.32 -16.23
CA LEU A 314 -19.42 -1.13 -15.31
C LEU A 314 -19.85 -0.82 -13.88
N ILE A 315 -20.43 -1.80 -13.19
CA ILE A 315 -20.95 -1.65 -11.83
C ILE A 315 -20.03 -2.41 -10.88
N PHE A 316 -19.48 -1.72 -9.89
CA PHE A 316 -18.62 -2.30 -8.86
C PHE A 316 -19.29 -2.36 -7.50
N SER A 317 -19.02 -3.45 -6.78
CA SER A 317 -19.32 -3.61 -5.36
C SER A 317 -18.18 -4.38 -4.67
N GLU A 318 -17.89 -4.12 -3.40
CA GLU A 318 -16.85 -4.83 -2.64
C GLU A 318 -17.22 -6.33 -2.47
N PHE A 319 -18.51 -6.65 -2.42
CA PHE A 319 -18.99 -7.95 -1.99
C PHE A 319 -19.69 -8.75 -3.09
N GLU A 320 -19.34 -10.04 -3.20
CA GLU A 320 -19.95 -10.96 -4.16
C GLU A 320 -21.46 -11.11 -3.95
N GLU A 321 -21.93 -11.15 -2.71
CA GLU A 321 -23.35 -11.24 -2.40
C GLU A 321 -24.12 -10.03 -2.92
N THR A 322 -23.56 -8.82 -2.79
CA THR A 322 -24.17 -7.61 -3.36
C THR A 322 -24.21 -7.66 -4.89
N VAL A 323 -23.13 -8.12 -5.53
CA VAL A 323 -23.11 -8.35 -6.99
C VAL A 323 -24.22 -9.33 -7.42
N GLN A 324 -24.40 -10.42 -6.69
CA GLN A 324 -25.47 -11.39 -6.93
C GLN A 324 -26.86 -10.77 -6.75
N TRP A 325 -27.05 -9.95 -5.71
CA TRP A 325 -28.30 -9.27 -5.45
C TRP A 325 -28.65 -8.29 -6.56
N ILE A 326 -27.71 -7.46 -7.00
CA ILE A 326 -27.91 -6.52 -8.12
C ILE A 326 -28.32 -7.29 -9.37
N TYR A 327 -27.59 -8.36 -9.72
CA TYR A 327 -27.89 -9.16 -10.91
C TYR A 327 -29.31 -9.74 -10.87
N ARG A 328 -29.67 -10.45 -9.78
CA ARG A 328 -31.01 -11.05 -9.62
C ARG A 328 -32.12 -10.00 -9.54
N GLY A 329 -31.83 -8.87 -8.90
CA GLY A 329 -32.75 -7.74 -8.79
C GLY A 329 -33.08 -7.17 -10.16
N LEU A 330 -32.06 -6.84 -10.96
CA LEU A 330 -32.24 -6.33 -12.33
C LEU A 330 -32.91 -7.36 -13.25
N GLU A 331 -32.58 -8.65 -13.11
CA GLU A 331 -33.24 -9.73 -13.85
C GLU A 331 -34.75 -9.78 -13.57
N LYS A 332 -35.14 -9.73 -12.30
CA LYS A 332 -36.56 -9.72 -11.89
C LYS A 332 -37.29 -8.44 -12.27
N LEU A 333 -36.59 -7.32 -12.35
CA LEU A 333 -37.13 -6.05 -12.86
C LEU A 333 -37.26 -6.04 -14.40
N GLY A 334 -36.79 -7.09 -15.09
CA GLY A 334 -36.92 -7.25 -16.54
C GLY A 334 -35.78 -6.62 -17.36
N TYR A 335 -34.72 -6.11 -16.73
CA TYR A 335 -33.62 -5.46 -17.44
C TYR A 335 -32.81 -6.42 -18.32
N THR A 336 -32.78 -7.71 -17.98
CA THR A 336 -32.13 -8.74 -18.81
C THR A 336 -32.81 -9.00 -20.15
N GLN A 337 -34.03 -8.48 -20.35
CA GLN A 337 -34.74 -8.55 -21.64
C GLN A 337 -34.20 -7.52 -22.63
N ASN A 338 -33.82 -6.33 -22.13
CA ASN A 338 -33.38 -5.20 -22.95
C ASN A 338 -31.86 -5.00 -22.94
N HIS A 339 -31.16 -5.59 -21.96
CA HIS A 339 -29.72 -5.48 -21.79
C HIS A 339 -29.08 -6.86 -21.59
N LYS A 340 -27.95 -7.10 -22.26
CA LYS A 340 -27.10 -8.26 -21.95
C LYS A 340 -26.30 -7.95 -20.68
N ILE A 341 -26.72 -8.51 -19.54
CA ILE A 341 -26.12 -8.29 -18.22
C ILE A 341 -25.35 -9.54 -17.78
N GLU A 342 -24.14 -9.36 -17.27
CA GLU A 342 -23.32 -10.45 -16.74
C GLU A 342 -22.68 -10.05 -15.41
N MET A 343 -22.44 -11.03 -14.54
CA MET A 343 -21.72 -10.83 -13.28
C MET A 343 -20.35 -11.52 -13.25
N VAL A 344 -19.39 -10.91 -12.54
CA VAL A 344 -18.04 -11.43 -12.32
C VAL A 344 -17.60 -11.26 -10.86
N SER A 345 -17.32 -12.38 -10.21
CA SER A 345 -16.73 -12.52 -8.87
C SER A 345 -15.52 -13.45 -8.90
N SER A 346 -14.86 -13.66 -7.76
CA SER A 346 -13.77 -14.63 -7.60
C SER A 346 -14.15 -16.07 -7.95
N ASN A 347 -15.44 -16.42 -7.82
CA ASN A 347 -15.95 -17.76 -8.11
C ASN A 347 -16.47 -17.92 -9.54
N THR A 348 -16.40 -16.87 -10.36
CA THR A 348 -16.92 -16.88 -11.72
C THR A 348 -15.96 -17.64 -12.66
N LYS A 349 -16.50 -18.59 -13.44
CA LYS A 349 -15.77 -19.23 -14.54
C LYS A 349 -15.84 -18.38 -15.81
N GLY A 350 -14.82 -18.47 -16.65
CA GLY A 350 -14.82 -17.77 -17.95
C GLY A 350 -14.68 -16.24 -17.84
N ILE A 351 -14.03 -15.72 -16.80
CA ILE A 351 -13.87 -14.28 -16.57
C ILE A 351 -13.29 -13.57 -17.81
N VAL A 352 -12.26 -14.15 -18.44
CA VAL A 352 -11.62 -13.61 -19.65
C VAL A 352 -12.60 -13.47 -20.82
N ASP A 353 -13.49 -14.44 -21.00
CA ASP A 353 -14.52 -14.39 -22.06
C ASP A 353 -15.51 -13.26 -21.78
N LYS A 354 -16.02 -13.15 -20.56
CA LYS A 354 -16.92 -12.06 -20.15
C LYS A 354 -16.29 -10.68 -20.34
N ILE A 355 -15.01 -10.52 -20.00
CA ILE A 355 -14.27 -9.26 -20.22
C ILE A 355 -14.19 -8.93 -21.71
N ARG A 356 -13.86 -9.91 -22.55
CA ARG A 356 -13.77 -9.74 -24.00
C ARG A 356 -15.11 -9.41 -24.64
N ARG A 357 -16.20 -10.04 -24.19
CA ARG A 357 -17.57 -9.72 -24.63
C ARG A 357 -18.05 -8.36 -24.13
N PHE A 358 -17.61 -7.93 -22.95
CA PHE A 358 -17.92 -6.60 -22.45
C PHE A 358 -17.14 -5.50 -23.16
N ALA A 359 -15.83 -5.67 -23.40
CA ALA A 359 -14.99 -4.67 -24.06
C ALA A 359 -14.28 -5.24 -25.31
N PRO A 360 -15.02 -5.61 -26.36
CA PRO A 360 -14.47 -6.24 -27.56
C PRO A 360 -13.41 -5.39 -28.27
N LYS A 361 -13.62 -4.08 -28.42
CA LYS A 361 -12.70 -3.20 -29.16
C LYS A 361 -11.35 -3.08 -28.44
N SER A 362 -11.38 -2.79 -27.14
CA SER A 362 -10.17 -2.67 -26.30
C SER A 362 -9.38 -3.97 -26.17
N ASN A 363 -10.01 -5.11 -26.47
CA ASN A 363 -9.39 -6.43 -26.41
C ASN A 363 -9.17 -7.06 -27.80
N ASN A 364 -9.40 -6.33 -28.90
CA ASN A 364 -9.34 -6.83 -30.28
C ASN A 364 -10.09 -8.16 -30.45
N TYR A 365 -11.33 -8.21 -29.97
CA TYR A 365 -12.16 -9.40 -29.96
C TYR A 365 -13.45 -9.15 -30.73
N GLU A 366 -13.79 -10.02 -31.67
CA GLU A 366 -15.03 -9.94 -32.44
C GLU A 366 -16.11 -10.82 -31.80
N THR A 367 -17.29 -10.25 -31.57
CA THR A 367 -18.43 -11.00 -31.02
C THR A 367 -19.76 -10.33 -31.36
N GLU A 368 -20.77 -11.14 -31.65
CA GLU A 368 -22.17 -10.68 -31.78
C GLU A 368 -22.90 -10.69 -30.42
N ASN A 369 -22.25 -11.22 -29.39
CA ASN A 369 -22.79 -11.38 -28.03
C ASN A 369 -22.14 -10.42 -27.03
N GLU A 370 -22.09 -9.14 -27.42
CA GLU A 370 -21.58 -8.09 -26.55
C GLU A 370 -22.37 -7.96 -25.25
N ILE A 371 -21.67 -7.72 -24.14
CA ILE A 371 -22.27 -7.43 -22.85
C ILE A 371 -22.44 -5.91 -22.73
N ASP A 372 -23.61 -5.50 -22.25
CA ASP A 372 -23.99 -4.10 -22.06
C ASP A 372 -23.69 -3.64 -20.63
N ILE A 373 -23.98 -4.50 -19.64
CA ILE A 373 -23.79 -4.18 -18.22
C ILE A 373 -22.96 -5.29 -17.58
N LEU A 374 -21.84 -4.92 -16.98
CA LEU A 374 -20.97 -5.83 -16.25
C LEU A 374 -20.97 -5.47 -14.77
N ILE A 375 -21.46 -6.37 -13.92
CA ILE A 375 -21.49 -6.19 -12.47
C ILE A 375 -20.33 -7.00 -11.88
N SER A 376 -19.47 -6.38 -11.08
CA SER A 376 -18.29 -7.08 -10.60
C SER A 376 -17.82 -6.68 -9.22
N THR A 377 -17.11 -7.61 -8.58
CA THR A 377 -16.26 -7.29 -7.44
C THR A 377 -14.97 -6.60 -7.88
N ASP A 378 -14.15 -6.18 -6.92
CA ASP A 378 -12.83 -5.58 -7.18
C ASP A 378 -11.85 -6.52 -7.91
N ILE A 379 -12.21 -7.76 -8.23
CA ILE A 379 -11.40 -8.65 -9.08
C ILE A 379 -11.15 -8.06 -10.47
N LEU A 380 -12.09 -7.27 -10.99
CA LEU A 380 -11.93 -6.57 -12.27
C LEU A 380 -11.32 -5.17 -12.13
N SER A 381 -10.91 -4.74 -10.93
CA SER A 381 -10.30 -3.43 -10.70
C SER A 381 -8.82 -3.36 -11.11
N GLU A 382 -8.17 -4.47 -11.47
CA GLU A 382 -6.75 -4.54 -11.82
C GLU A 382 -6.49 -5.34 -13.11
N GLY A 383 -5.40 -5.05 -13.81
CA GLY A 383 -4.85 -5.91 -14.88
C GLY A 383 -5.61 -6.07 -16.21
N LEU A 384 -6.80 -5.47 -16.38
CA LEU A 384 -7.66 -5.71 -17.56
C LEU A 384 -8.00 -4.44 -18.35
N ASN A 385 -8.32 -4.59 -19.64
CA ASN A 385 -8.73 -3.52 -20.55
C ASN A 385 -10.26 -3.48 -20.67
N LEU A 386 -10.89 -2.42 -20.16
CA LEU A 386 -12.36 -2.25 -20.15
C LEU A 386 -12.78 -0.89 -20.76
N GLN A 387 -11.94 -0.30 -21.62
CA GLN A 387 -12.07 1.10 -22.07
C GLN A 387 -13.24 1.33 -23.04
N ASP A 388 -13.88 0.27 -23.53
CA ASP A 388 -15.12 0.37 -24.32
C ASP A 388 -16.26 0.97 -23.48
N ALA A 389 -16.21 0.84 -22.15
CA ALA A 389 -17.14 1.47 -21.24
C ALA A 389 -16.75 2.91 -20.92
N ASN A 390 -17.75 3.77 -20.77
CA ASN A 390 -17.59 5.15 -20.30
C ASN A 390 -18.38 5.45 -19.02
N VAL A 391 -19.06 4.45 -18.45
CA VAL A 391 -19.78 4.60 -17.20
C VAL A 391 -19.22 3.64 -16.16
N VAL A 392 -18.85 4.20 -15.00
CA VAL A 392 -18.49 3.43 -13.80
C VAL A 392 -19.49 3.76 -12.70
N VAL A 393 -20.09 2.74 -12.11
CA VAL A 393 -20.98 2.87 -10.96
C VAL A 393 -20.32 2.17 -9.78
N ASN A 394 -19.97 2.93 -8.74
CA ASN A 394 -19.58 2.39 -7.45
C ASN A 394 -20.85 2.24 -6.61
N TYR A 395 -21.40 1.03 -6.56
CA TYR A 395 -22.61 0.72 -5.79
C TYR A 395 -22.36 0.74 -4.28
N ASP A 396 -21.13 0.49 -3.87
CA ASP A 396 -20.61 0.78 -2.54
C ASP A 396 -19.21 1.40 -2.65
N LEU A 397 -18.86 2.18 -1.62
CA LEU A 397 -17.58 2.85 -1.55
C LEU A 397 -16.55 1.97 -0.85
N HIS A 398 -15.47 1.67 -1.55
CA HIS A 398 -14.35 0.98 -0.93
C HIS A 398 -13.63 1.94 0.04
N TRP A 399 -13.35 1.47 1.26
CA TRP A 399 -12.65 2.24 2.30
C TRP A 399 -11.16 2.55 2.01
N THR A 400 -10.69 2.12 0.84
CA THR A 400 -9.30 2.27 0.39
C THR A 400 -9.34 3.08 -0.89
N PRO A 401 -8.87 4.34 -0.88
CA PRO A 401 -8.91 5.25 -2.03
C PRO A 401 -8.34 4.64 -3.31
N ILE A 402 -7.25 3.89 -3.16
CA ILE A 402 -6.57 3.19 -4.26
C ILE A 402 -7.54 2.29 -5.04
N LYS A 403 -8.46 1.60 -4.35
CA LYS A 403 -9.42 0.71 -5.00
C LYS A 403 -10.42 1.49 -5.84
N LEU A 404 -10.91 2.63 -5.35
CA LEU A 404 -11.78 3.54 -6.14
C LEU A 404 -11.05 4.09 -7.37
N ILE A 405 -9.80 4.55 -7.21
CA ILE A 405 -8.97 5.02 -8.33
C ILE A 405 -8.74 3.89 -9.35
N GLN A 406 -8.48 2.67 -8.87
CA GLN A 406 -8.29 1.49 -9.71
C GLN A 406 -9.56 1.11 -10.49
N ARG A 407 -10.75 1.22 -9.88
CA ARG A 407 -12.05 1.04 -10.52
C ARG A 407 -12.25 2.06 -11.64
N ILE A 408 -12.03 3.35 -11.38
CA ILE A 408 -12.16 4.43 -12.39
C ILE A 408 -11.12 4.25 -13.50
N GLY A 409 -9.87 3.94 -13.17
CA GLY A 409 -8.77 3.71 -14.12
C GLY A 409 -8.94 2.47 -15.01
N ARG A 410 -10.01 1.69 -14.84
CA ARG A 410 -10.41 0.66 -15.80
C ARG A 410 -10.89 1.24 -17.12
N VAL A 411 -11.56 2.39 -17.05
CA VAL A 411 -12.12 3.10 -18.20
C VAL A 411 -11.38 4.42 -18.47
N ASP A 412 -10.90 5.10 -17.42
CA ASP A 412 -10.16 6.35 -17.56
C ASP A 412 -8.71 6.06 -17.95
N ARG A 413 -8.49 5.97 -19.26
CA ARG A 413 -7.18 5.77 -19.86
C ARG A 413 -6.99 6.69 -21.05
N ILE A 414 -5.73 7.06 -21.26
CA ILE A 414 -5.32 7.85 -22.40
C ILE A 414 -5.61 7.10 -23.72
N GLY A 415 -6.27 7.79 -24.65
CA GLY A 415 -6.61 7.22 -25.97
C GLY A 415 -7.89 6.38 -25.99
N THR A 416 -8.73 6.45 -24.95
CA THR A 416 -10.12 5.98 -25.03
C THR A 416 -10.89 6.72 -26.15
N GLU A 417 -11.89 6.06 -26.75
CA GLU A 417 -12.77 6.66 -27.77
C GLU A 417 -13.77 7.66 -27.17
N HIS A 418 -13.94 7.64 -25.85
CA HIS A 418 -14.93 8.46 -25.15
C HIS A 418 -14.31 9.77 -24.66
N ASP A 419 -14.92 10.90 -25.01
CA ASP A 419 -14.46 12.21 -24.53
C ASP A 419 -14.71 12.41 -23.02
N THR A 420 -15.71 11.70 -22.47
CA THR A 420 -16.15 11.84 -21.08
C THR A 420 -16.41 10.47 -20.46
N ILE A 421 -15.93 10.30 -19.22
CA ILE A 421 -16.23 9.19 -18.33
C ILE A 421 -17.20 9.68 -17.26
N LEU A 422 -18.33 8.99 -17.11
CA LEU A 422 -19.32 9.23 -16.08
C LEU A 422 -19.04 8.29 -14.91
N VAL A 423 -18.85 8.85 -13.71
CA VAL A 423 -18.61 8.09 -12.49
C VAL A 423 -19.75 8.37 -11.51
N TYR A 424 -20.51 7.34 -11.17
CA TYR A 424 -21.61 7.41 -10.22
C TYR A 424 -21.19 6.74 -8.92
N ASN A 425 -21.30 7.46 -7.81
CA ASN A 425 -20.93 6.98 -6.49
C ASN A 425 -22.18 6.93 -5.60
N PHE A 426 -22.55 5.73 -5.15
CA PHE A 426 -23.62 5.55 -4.17
C PHE A 426 -23.07 5.88 -2.79
N PHE A 427 -23.61 6.92 -2.15
CA PHE A 427 -23.19 7.34 -0.82
C PHE A 427 -24.10 6.73 0.25
N PRO A 428 -23.54 6.36 1.41
CA PRO A 428 -24.34 5.92 2.54
C PRO A 428 -25.32 7.01 3.01
N GLU A 429 -26.40 6.58 3.64
CA GLU A 429 -27.40 7.47 4.25
C GLU A 429 -26.76 8.36 5.33
N LYS A 430 -27.19 9.64 5.45
CA LYS A 430 -26.57 10.62 6.35
C LYS A 430 -26.53 10.17 7.83
N ALA A 431 -27.57 9.50 8.30
CA ALA A 431 -27.62 8.97 9.68
C ALA A 431 -26.54 7.89 9.93
N LEU A 432 -26.21 7.10 8.90
CA LEU A 432 -25.11 6.13 8.96
C LEU A 432 -23.76 6.85 8.95
N GLU A 433 -23.64 7.94 8.19
CA GLU A 433 -22.43 8.75 8.13
C GLU A 433 -22.12 9.43 9.46
N GLU A 434 -23.10 10.07 10.09
CA GLU A 434 -22.94 10.78 11.37
C GLU A 434 -22.46 9.84 12.51
N ASN A 435 -22.85 8.56 12.48
CA ASN A 435 -22.48 7.58 13.49
C ASN A 435 -21.17 6.82 13.18
N LEU A 436 -20.77 6.70 11.90
CA LEU A 436 -19.60 5.92 11.50
C LEU A 436 -18.40 6.77 11.09
N GLY A 437 -18.61 8.02 10.67
CA GLY A 437 -17.62 8.87 10.00
C GLY A 437 -16.99 8.17 8.81
N LEU A 438 -17.79 7.43 8.02
CA LEU A 438 -17.28 6.56 6.96
C LEU A 438 -16.77 7.39 5.79
N LEU A 439 -17.61 8.23 5.20
CA LEU A 439 -17.22 9.21 4.18
C LEU A 439 -16.15 10.12 4.73
N GLU A 440 -16.21 10.54 5.99
CA GLU A 440 -15.13 11.33 6.61
C GLU A 440 -13.80 10.58 6.63
N LYS A 441 -13.77 9.30 7.02
CA LYS A 441 -12.56 8.45 6.97
C LYS A 441 -12.07 8.23 5.55
N VAL A 442 -12.96 8.00 4.59
CA VAL A 442 -12.60 7.81 3.18
C VAL A 442 -12.07 9.10 2.58
N ARG A 443 -12.75 10.23 2.81
CA ARG A 443 -12.30 11.58 2.41
C ARG A 443 -10.96 11.93 3.04
N ARG A 444 -10.78 11.64 4.34
CA ARG A 444 -9.51 11.83 5.04
C ARG A 444 -8.40 10.97 4.42
N ARG A 445 -8.66 9.70 4.16
CA ARG A 445 -7.71 8.82 3.47
C ARG A 445 -7.41 9.23 2.03
N ILE A 446 -8.39 9.77 1.30
CA ILE A 446 -8.19 10.35 -0.03
C ILE A 446 -7.31 11.58 0.08
N ALA A 447 -7.54 12.45 1.07
CA ALA A 447 -6.70 13.61 1.33
C ALA A 447 -5.27 13.19 1.70
N GLU A 448 -5.10 12.23 2.61
CA GLU A 448 -3.80 11.63 2.97
C GLU A 448 -3.11 11.03 1.72
N PHE A 449 -3.84 10.28 0.90
CA PHE A 449 -3.34 9.69 -0.35
C PHE A 449 -2.89 10.75 -1.36
N ASN A 450 -3.72 11.78 -1.57
CA ASN A 450 -3.43 12.90 -2.46
C ASN A 450 -2.24 13.72 -1.95
N ASN A 451 -2.10 13.90 -0.63
CA ASN A 451 -0.97 14.60 0.00
C ASN A 451 0.34 13.81 -0.12
N ALA A 452 0.30 12.49 -0.01
CA ALA A 452 1.49 11.64 -0.10
C ALA A 452 1.97 11.40 -1.55
N LEU A 453 1.05 11.20 -2.50
CA LEU A 453 1.34 10.73 -3.86
C LEU A 453 1.06 11.76 -4.97
N GLY A 454 0.39 12.86 -4.64
CA GLY A 454 -0.17 13.82 -5.59
C GLY A 454 -1.56 13.39 -6.07
N ALA A 455 -2.44 14.35 -6.34
CA ALA A 455 -3.82 14.08 -6.75
C ALA A 455 -3.92 13.57 -8.20
N ASP A 456 -4.65 12.48 -8.42
CA ASP A 456 -4.90 11.89 -9.74
C ASP A 456 -6.28 12.30 -10.33
N GLY A 457 -6.79 13.47 -9.90
CA GLY A 457 -8.11 14.02 -10.21
C GLY A 457 -9.16 13.77 -9.12
N LYS A 458 -10.41 14.21 -9.35
CA LYS A 458 -11.55 13.97 -8.45
C LYS A 458 -11.96 12.47 -8.45
N ILE A 459 -12.42 11.97 -7.30
CA ILE A 459 -12.68 10.55 -7.02
C ILE A 459 -14.13 10.32 -6.53
N LEU A 460 -14.64 11.10 -5.56
CA LEU A 460 -15.96 10.86 -4.95
C LEU A 460 -17.08 11.77 -5.48
N GLU A 461 -16.85 13.08 -5.62
CA GLU A 461 -17.90 14.04 -5.95
C GLU A 461 -17.35 15.23 -6.74
N GLU A 462 -18.22 15.94 -7.47
CA GLU A 462 -17.83 17.14 -8.22
C GLU A 462 -17.48 18.33 -7.32
N SER A 463 -18.07 18.39 -6.13
CA SER A 463 -17.72 19.35 -5.07
C SER A 463 -16.40 19.05 -4.38
N GLU A 464 -15.73 17.92 -4.67
CA GLU A 464 -14.34 17.76 -4.30
C GLU A 464 -13.60 18.91 -4.96
N GLU A 465 -13.17 19.86 -4.12
CA GLU A 465 -12.14 20.77 -4.55
C GLU A 465 -10.97 19.88 -4.95
N TRP A 466 -10.71 19.81 -6.27
CA TRP A 466 -9.35 19.61 -6.68
C TRP A 466 -8.64 20.76 -5.99
N ASN A 467 -7.95 20.44 -4.90
CA ASN A 467 -7.45 21.43 -3.99
C ASN A 467 -5.95 21.55 -4.29
N PRO A 468 -5.55 22.26 -5.37
CA PRO A 468 -4.19 22.74 -5.47
C PRO A 468 -3.90 23.68 -4.30
N SER A 469 -4.93 24.09 -3.53
CA SER A 469 -4.84 24.75 -2.24
C SER A 469 -4.79 23.86 -1.01
N ALA A 470 -4.88 22.53 -1.07
CA ALA A 470 -4.37 21.68 0.02
C ALA A 470 -2.84 21.70 -0.06
N ILE A 471 -2.33 21.67 -1.29
CA ILE A 471 -0.96 22.06 -1.65
C ILE A 471 -0.75 23.54 -1.24
N GLU A 472 -1.51 24.54 -1.70
CA GLU A 472 -1.30 25.98 -1.37
C GLU A 472 -1.53 26.36 0.11
N ALA A 473 -2.36 25.65 0.88
CA ALA A 473 -2.59 25.84 2.33
C ALA A 473 -1.49 25.17 3.15
N ILE A 474 -0.96 24.04 2.67
CA ILE A 474 0.34 23.53 3.10
C ILE A 474 1.46 24.55 2.75
N TYR A 475 1.29 25.39 1.73
CA TYR A 475 2.23 26.47 1.38
C TYR A 475 1.93 27.82 2.07
N LYS A 476 0.76 28.01 2.71
CA LYS A 476 0.33 29.27 3.36
C LYS A 476 0.16 29.17 4.89
N GLY A 477 0.34 27.99 5.47
CA GLY A 477 0.58 27.84 6.91
C GLY A 477 -0.58 28.23 7.83
N GLN A 478 -1.79 27.70 7.61
CA GLN A 478 -2.83 27.67 8.64
C GLN A 478 -2.96 26.24 9.18
N ILE A 479 -2.19 25.96 10.23
CA ILE A 479 -2.14 24.65 10.92
C ILE A 479 -2.57 24.88 12.38
N ASP A 480 -3.86 25.06 12.61
CA ASP A 480 -4.44 25.04 13.97
C ASP A 480 -5.75 24.23 13.94
N ALA A 481 -5.66 22.92 13.65
CA ALA A 481 -6.73 21.94 13.88
C ALA A 481 -6.28 20.47 13.69
N LEU A 482 -5.08 20.08 14.13
CA LEU A 482 -4.62 18.68 14.00
C LEU A 482 -3.82 18.24 15.24
N GLU A 483 -4.52 18.02 16.35
CA GLU A 483 -3.99 17.22 17.47
C GLU A 483 -4.93 16.07 17.81
N THR A 484 -4.62 14.86 17.32
CA THR A 484 -4.22 13.71 18.15
C THR A 484 -3.95 12.46 17.29
N THR A 485 -2.71 11.98 17.39
CA THR A 485 -2.13 10.69 16.90
C THR A 485 -1.95 10.46 15.39
N THR A 486 -0.74 10.83 14.92
CA THR A 486 0.24 10.09 14.07
C THR A 486 -0.32 9.04 13.10
N ASP A 487 -0.09 9.13 11.78
CA ASP A 487 1.22 9.15 11.10
C ASP A 487 1.06 9.56 9.61
N ILE A 488 2.14 10.09 8.98
CA ILE A 488 2.50 10.06 7.52
C ILE A 488 2.10 11.28 6.60
N LEU A 489 3.10 12.20 6.39
CA LEU A 489 3.71 12.68 5.10
C LEU A 489 3.00 13.54 4.02
N SER A 490 3.63 14.36 3.14
CA SER A 490 5.04 14.64 2.70
C SER A 490 5.17 16.00 1.98
N VAL A 491 6.36 16.64 1.92
CA VAL A 491 6.78 17.65 0.91
C VAL A 491 8.27 17.45 0.62
N THR A 492 8.72 17.36 -0.64
CA THR A 492 10.12 17.63 -1.12
C THR A 492 10.38 17.34 -2.60
N THR A 493 9.46 16.71 -3.36
CA THR A 493 9.60 16.63 -4.85
C THR A 493 9.37 17.96 -5.56
N LEU A 494 9.21 19.04 -4.78
CA LEU A 494 8.83 20.36 -5.25
C LEU A 494 10.06 21.26 -5.47
N ALA A 495 11.08 21.20 -4.61
CA ALA A 495 12.28 22.05 -4.70
C ALA A 495 13.06 21.85 -6.01
N GLU A 496 13.30 20.61 -6.42
CA GLU A 496 14.02 20.34 -7.68
C GLU A 496 13.22 20.80 -8.91
N LYS A 497 11.89 20.68 -8.84
CA LYS A 497 10.97 21.12 -9.88
C LYS A 497 10.85 22.64 -9.93
N LEU A 498 10.78 23.31 -8.78
CA LEU A 498 10.76 24.77 -8.65
C LEU A 498 12.05 25.41 -9.15
N VAL A 499 13.21 24.82 -8.85
CA VAL A 499 14.51 25.32 -9.33
C VAL A 499 14.65 25.15 -10.84
N ARG A 500 14.15 24.03 -11.40
CA ARG A 500 14.16 23.79 -12.86
C ARG A 500 13.17 24.70 -13.59
N GLU A 501 11.94 24.83 -13.10
CA GLU A 501 10.91 25.72 -13.65
C GLU A 501 11.33 27.20 -13.53
N PHE A 502 11.98 27.61 -12.45
CA PHE A 502 12.53 28.96 -12.31
C PHE A 502 13.66 29.23 -13.30
N LYS A 503 14.58 28.29 -13.49
CA LYS A 503 15.67 28.39 -14.49
C LYS A 503 15.13 28.44 -15.93
N GLU A 504 14.10 27.66 -16.24
CA GLU A 504 13.49 27.61 -17.57
C GLU A 504 12.66 28.86 -17.87
N ASN A 505 11.87 29.35 -16.90
CA ASN A 505 10.97 30.50 -17.08
C ASN A 505 11.64 31.86 -16.86
N ASN A 506 12.77 31.92 -16.14
CA ASN A 506 13.44 33.16 -15.77
C ASN A 506 14.96 33.07 -16.01
N LYS A 507 15.34 32.59 -17.20
CA LYS A 507 16.74 32.29 -17.55
C LYS A 507 17.71 33.46 -17.33
N GLU A 508 17.34 34.67 -17.75
CA GLU A 508 18.16 35.88 -17.51
C GLU A 508 18.25 36.25 -16.03
N ARG A 509 17.14 36.16 -15.28
CA ARG A 509 17.11 36.43 -13.82
C ARG A 509 17.87 35.37 -13.02
N PHE A 510 17.89 34.12 -13.47
CA PHE A 510 18.71 33.04 -12.90
C PHE A 510 20.20 33.24 -13.17
N GLU A 511 20.57 33.67 -14.38
CA GLU A 511 21.94 34.08 -14.73
C GLU A 511 22.38 35.35 -13.99
N GLU A 512 21.46 36.28 -13.72
CA GLU A 512 21.69 37.49 -12.91
C GLU A 512 21.83 37.16 -11.41
N LEU A 513 21.02 36.24 -10.87
CA LEU A 513 21.10 35.75 -9.49
C LEU A 513 22.39 34.98 -9.22
N THR A 514 22.83 34.14 -10.16
CA THR A 514 24.14 33.44 -10.07
C THR A 514 25.33 34.39 -10.22
N ARG A 515 25.14 35.58 -10.81
CA ARG A 515 26.14 36.67 -10.87
C ARG A 515 26.10 37.59 -9.65
N ARG A 516 24.94 37.84 -9.02
CA ARG A 516 24.77 38.77 -7.86
C ARG A 516 24.94 38.12 -6.51
N TYR A 517 24.39 36.92 -6.32
CA TYR A 517 24.62 36.11 -5.15
C TYR A 517 25.72 35.13 -5.54
N SER A 518 26.96 35.44 -5.14
CA SER A 518 27.98 34.39 -5.08
C SER A 518 27.33 33.22 -4.33
N MET A 519 27.34 32.04 -4.93
CA MET A 519 26.86 30.76 -4.37
C MET A 519 27.68 30.31 -3.12
N ARG A 520 28.19 31.30 -2.37
CA ARG A 520 28.88 31.31 -1.10
C ARG A 520 28.48 32.61 -0.40
N SER A 521 27.27 32.65 0.15
CA SER A 521 26.71 33.85 0.78
C SER A 521 26.20 33.55 2.18
N VAL A 522 26.14 34.57 3.02
CA VAL A 522 25.54 34.49 4.35
C VAL A 522 24.25 35.33 4.33
N ALA A 523 23.20 34.86 5.00
CA ALA A 523 21.90 35.53 5.07
C ALA A 523 21.41 35.58 6.53
N LYS A 524 20.89 36.74 6.93
CA LYS A 524 20.29 36.94 8.26
C LYS A 524 18.82 36.57 8.25
N TYR A 525 18.32 36.00 9.35
CA TYR A 525 16.90 35.64 9.48
C TYR A 525 16.37 35.74 10.91
N LYS A 526 15.05 35.93 11.05
CA LYS A 526 14.38 36.01 12.35
C LYS A 526 14.11 34.63 12.94
N GLY A 527 15.12 34.01 13.55
CA GLY A 527 14.98 32.75 14.27
C GLY A 527 16.08 32.52 15.30
N LYS A 528 16.10 31.36 15.95
CA LYS A 528 16.96 31.09 17.12
C LYS A 528 18.16 30.17 16.84
N GLY A 529 18.32 29.64 15.63
CA GLY A 529 19.36 28.67 15.29
C GLY A 529 20.29 29.13 14.17
N HIS A 530 21.46 28.53 14.02
CA HIS A 530 22.22 28.68 12.77
C HIS A 530 21.94 27.48 11.87
N TYR A 531 21.73 27.73 10.59
CA TYR A 531 21.59 26.67 9.59
C TYR A 531 22.59 26.88 8.46
N ALA A 532 22.91 25.80 7.77
CA ALA A 532 23.86 25.81 6.67
C ALA A 532 23.35 24.88 5.57
N PHE A 533 23.21 25.38 4.35
CA PHE A 533 22.86 24.60 3.17
C PHE A 533 24.02 24.60 2.18
N PHE A 534 24.43 23.44 1.72
CA PHE A 534 25.53 23.27 0.78
C PHE A 534 25.20 22.23 -0.28
N VAL A 535 25.49 22.52 -1.53
CA VAL A 535 25.50 21.59 -2.66
C VAL A 535 26.95 21.35 -3.06
N CYS A 536 27.41 20.12 -2.94
CA CYS A 536 28.75 19.69 -3.33
C CYS A 536 28.70 18.83 -4.58
N SER A 537 29.67 19.03 -5.46
CA SER A 537 29.85 18.19 -6.64
C SER A 537 31.33 17.99 -6.97
N ASP A 538 31.61 16.88 -7.63
CA ASP A 538 32.90 16.58 -8.28
C ASP A 538 32.74 16.44 -9.81
N GLY A 539 31.65 16.96 -10.38
CA GLY A 539 31.33 16.85 -11.80
C GLY A 539 30.59 15.56 -12.19
N VAL A 540 30.52 14.55 -11.30
CA VAL A 540 29.83 13.27 -11.54
C VAL A 540 28.77 13.01 -10.48
N ILE A 541 29.07 13.36 -9.23
CA ILE A 541 28.19 13.22 -8.07
C ILE A 541 27.76 14.61 -7.67
N SER A 542 26.47 14.80 -7.40
CA SER A 542 25.96 16.02 -6.77
C SER A 542 25.17 15.64 -5.54
N GLN A 543 25.48 16.25 -4.41
CA GLN A 543 24.84 15.98 -3.13
C GLN A 543 24.58 17.30 -2.41
N TYR A 544 23.42 17.45 -1.78
CA TYR A 544 23.16 18.56 -0.89
C TYR A 544 23.17 18.13 0.58
N PHE A 545 23.52 19.08 1.45
CA PHE A 545 23.64 18.90 2.88
C PHE A 545 23.00 20.07 3.59
N ILE A 546 22.24 19.76 4.64
CA ILE A 546 21.68 20.75 5.54
C ILE A 546 22.21 20.48 6.95
N TYR A 547 22.84 21.47 7.57
CA TYR A 547 23.31 21.40 8.95
C TYR A 547 22.59 22.42 9.81
N LYS A 548 22.35 22.04 11.07
CA LYS A 548 21.90 22.92 12.14
C LYS A 548 22.96 22.97 13.23
N LYS A 549 23.24 24.17 13.74
CA LYS A 549 24.14 24.35 14.88
C LYS A 549 23.39 24.04 16.18
N GLN A 550 23.92 23.10 16.97
CA GLN A 550 23.46 22.77 18.31
C GLN A 550 24.65 22.87 19.28
N GLY A 551 24.61 23.85 20.19
CA GLY A 551 25.79 24.22 20.99
C GLY A 551 26.96 24.62 20.08
N ASP A 552 28.12 24.00 20.27
CA ASP A 552 29.32 24.20 19.44
C ASP A 552 29.41 23.21 18.26
N ALA A 553 28.44 22.30 18.09
CA ALA A 553 28.49 21.27 17.06
C ALA A 553 27.51 21.51 15.90
N TRP A 554 27.96 21.19 14.68
CA TRP A 554 27.12 21.17 13.47
C TRP A 554 26.58 19.77 13.21
N ILE A 555 25.26 19.63 13.27
CA ILE A 555 24.56 18.35 13.09
C ILE A 555 23.79 18.36 11.77
N GLN A 556 24.02 17.35 10.93
CA GLN A 556 23.28 17.18 9.68
C GLN A 556 21.80 16.88 9.97
N GLN A 557 20.89 17.51 9.24
CA GLN A 557 19.43 17.38 9.43
C GLN A 557 18.79 16.71 8.21
N ASN A 558 17.73 15.92 8.46
CA ASN A 558 16.88 15.32 7.43
C ASN A 558 15.67 16.21 7.16
N ILE A 559 15.91 17.45 6.76
CA ILE A 559 14.85 18.42 6.46
C ILE A 559 14.88 18.81 5.00
N SER A 560 13.75 19.30 4.50
CA SER A 560 13.61 19.81 3.14
C SER A 560 14.39 21.11 2.93
N LEU A 561 14.68 21.48 1.68
CA LEU A 561 15.08 22.85 1.37
C LEU A 561 13.92 23.82 1.62
N GLU A 562 12.69 23.41 1.31
CA GLU A 562 11.46 24.18 1.51
C GLU A 562 11.21 24.48 2.98
N GLU A 563 11.27 23.45 3.82
CA GLU A 563 11.21 23.53 5.29
C GLU A 563 12.33 24.40 5.85
N LEU A 564 13.55 24.31 5.32
CA LEU A 564 14.64 25.20 5.69
C LEU A 564 14.36 26.66 5.33
N LEU A 565 13.83 26.92 4.13
CA LEU A 565 13.44 28.26 3.68
C LEU A 565 12.27 28.81 4.51
N GLU A 566 11.37 27.94 4.97
CA GLU A 566 10.27 28.31 5.85
C GLU A 566 10.74 28.62 7.28
N ILE A 567 11.64 27.81 7.83
CA ILE A 567 12.30 28.08 9.12
C ILE A 567 13.05 29.41 9.07
N THR A 568 13.71 29.68 7.95
CA THR A 568 14.49 30.90 7.77
C THR A 568 13.66 32.09 7.28
N LYS A 569 12.41 31.90 6.86
CA LYS A 569 11.53 32.93 6.31
C LYS A 569 12.19 33.82 5.24
N LEU A 570 13.17 33.26 4.52
CA LEU A 570 13.89 33.98 3.48
C LEU A 570 13.04 34.08 2.22
N ASN A 571 13.01 35.26 1.65
CA ASN A 571 12.35 35.53 0.37
C ASN A 571 13.28 36.32 -0.57
N GLU A 572 12.79 36.55 -1.78
CA GLU A 572 13.52 37.23 -2.86
C GLU A 572 14.02 38.64 -2.54
N ASN A 573 13.47 39.29 -1.50
CA ASN A 573 13.87 40.63 -1.05
C ASN A 573 14.94 40.61 0.06
N THR A 574 15.34 39.42 0.54
CA THR A 574 16.32 39.32 1.63
C THR A 574 17.71 39.67 1.14
N LYS A 575 18.32 40.70 1.71
CA LYS A 575 19.66 41.15 1.32
C LYS A 575 20.74 40.19 1.85
N PRO A 576 21.81 39.94 1.06
CA PRO A 576 22.94 39.16 1.54
C PRO A 576 23.66 39.93 2.66
N PHE A 577 24.15 39.20 3.65
CA PHE A 577 24.79 39.73 4.85
C PHE A 577 26.16 39.11 5.01
N ASN A 578 27.25 39.84 4.71
CA ASN A 578 28.60 39.28 4.70
C ASN A 578 29.55 40.02 5.65
N GLU A 579 29.43 39.76 6.95
CA GLU A 579 30.39 40.21 7.96
C GLU A 579 31.54 39.21 8.13
N PHE A 580 32.73 39.70 8.55
CA PHE A 580 33.95 38.89 8.61
C PHE A 580 33.82 37.69 9.56
N LYS A 581 33.11 37.87 10.68
CA LYS A 581 32.92 36.84 11.70
C LYS A 581 32.04 35.70 11.18
N GLU A 582 30.98 35.99 10.45
CA GLU A 582 30.02 35.01 9.94
C GLU A 582 30.54 34.29 8.70
N MET A 583 31.34 34.98 7.88
CA MET A 583 32.09 34.33 6.82
C MET A 583 33.09 33.30 7.36
N SER A 584 33.69 33.53 8.53
CA SER A 584 34.55 32.52 9.17
C SER A 584 33.77 31.23 9.53
N VAL A 585 32.55 31.38 10.05
CA VAL A 585 31.63 30.28 10.37
C VAL A 585 31.16 29.57 9.10
N TYR A 586 30.92 30.31 8.02
CA TYR A 586 30.59 29.75 6.71
C TYR A 586 31.71 28.82 6.22
N TYR A 587 32.97 29.25 6.27
CA TYR A 587 34.09 28.43 5.83
C TYR A 587 34.35 27.22 6.72
N GLU A 588 34.12 27.36 8.03
CA GLU A 588 34.19 26.25 8.99
C GLU A 588 33.23 25.11 8.60
N VAL A 589 31.94 25.44 8.41
CA VAL A 589 30.92 24.44 8.08
C VAL A 589 31.08 23.93 6.65
N ALA A 590 31.48 24.79 5.70
CA ALA A 590 31.82 24.41 4.33
C ALA A 590 32.94 23.35 4.29
N GLY A 591 33.98 23.54 5.11
CA GLY A 591 35.06 22.57 5.27
C GLY A 591 34.57 21.25 5.83
N LYS A 592 33.60 21.27 6.75
CA LYS A 592 32.94 20.04 7.24
C LYS A 592 32.14 19.35 6.14
N VAL A 593 31.35 20.08 5.36
CA VAL A 593 30.58 19.51 4.25
C VAL A 593 31.48 18.86 3.21
N LEU A 594 32.59 19.51 2.86
CA LEU A 594 33.56 18.94 1.92
C LEU A 594 34.22 17.67 2.46
N ARG A 595 34.52 17.60 3.76
CA ARG A 595 35.02 16.36 4.39
C ARG A 595 33.96 15.26 4.34
N ASP A 596 32.73 15.56 4.73
CA ASP A 596 31.62 14.61 4.75
C ASP A 596 31.31 14.12 3.30
N PHE A 597 31.42 14.98 2.30
CA PHE A 597 31.32 14.62 0.87
C PHE A 597 32.51 13.79 0.37
N GLU A 598 33.75 14.13 0.77
CA GLU A 598 34.94 13.36 0.41
C GLU A 598 34.88 11.95 1.03
N GLU A 599 34.40 11.81 2.26
CA GLU A 599 34.15 10.50 2.86
C GLU A 599 33.13 9.70 2.05
N LEU A 600 32.03 10.31 1.62
CA LEU A 600 31.05 9.66 0.75
C LEU A 600 31.65 9.28 -0.61
N ARG A 601 32.49 10.15 -1.19
CA ARG A 601 33.21 9.90 -2.44
C ARG A 601 34.17 8.73 -2.30
N VAL A 602 35.05 8.76 -1.31
CA VAL A 602 36.00 7.67 -1.00
C VAL A 602 35.24 6.38 -0.72
N ILE A 603 34.07 6.42 -0.08
CA ILE A 603 33.26 5.23 0.14
C ILE A 603 32.69 4.70 -1.18
N LYS A 604 32.19 5.56 -2.05
CA LYS A 604 31.71 5.20 -3.38
C LYS A 604 32.84 4.67 -4.27
N GLU A 605 34.00 5.30 -4.28
CA GLU A 605 35.21 4.80 -4.94
C GLU A 605 35.69 3.48 -4.32
N SER A 606 35.66 3.34 -2.99
CA SER A 606 36.08 2.12 -2.30
C SER A 606 35.15 0.94 -2.60
N SER A 607 33.86 1.20 -2.84
CA SER A 607 32.90 0.20 -3.30
C SER A 607 33.20 -0.29 -4.72
N LEU A 608 33.95 0.50 -5.50
CA LEU A 608 34.44 0.18 -6.84
C LEU A 608 35.85 -0.42 -6.84
N THR A 609 36.57 -0.39 -5.70
CA THR A 609 37.91 -0.99 -5.58
C THR A 609 37.86 -2.45 -5.13
N PHE A 610 38.64 -3.29 -5.81
CA PHE A 610 38.85 -4.69 -5.47
C PHE A 610 39.41 -4.85 -4.03
N LYS A 611 38.70 -5.57 -3.15
CA LYS A 611 39.21 -5.95 -1.82
C LYS A 611 40.31 -7.00 -1.95
N LYS A 612 41.56 -6.55 -2.06
CA LYS A 612 42.75 -7.37 -2.40
C LYS A 612 43.13 -8.46 -1.38
N ARG A 613 42.62 -8.40 -0.14
CA ARG A 613 42.99 -9.35 0.93
C ARG A 613 41.83 -9.65 1.88
N MET A 614 41.31 -10.87 1.80
CA MET A 614 40.56 -11.49 2.89
C MET A 614 41.18 -12.85 3.22
N LYS A 615 41.37 -13.14 4.52
CA LYS A 615 41.70 -14.50 4.96
C LYS A 615 40.48 -15.38 4.69
N HIS A 616 40.59 -16.26 3.71
CA HIS A 616 39.52 -17.24 3.44
C HIS A 616 39.34 -18.18 4.65
N PRO A 617 38.10 -18.51 5.04
CA PRO A 617 37.79 -19.54 6.01
C PRO A 617 38.37 -20.91 5.62
N LYS A 618 38.58 -21.80 6.60
CA LYS A 618 39.24 -23.11 6.38
C LYS A 618 38.58 -23.96 5.30
N ASN A 619 37.24 -23.97 5.23
CA ASN A 619 36.48 -24.68 4.21
C ASN A 619 36.75 -24.13 2.79
N VAL A 620 36.69 -22.81 2.60
CA VAL A 620 36.95 -22.16 1.31
C VAL A 620 38.40 -22.35 0.87
N LYS A 621 39.37 -22.29 1.80
CA LYS A 621 40.78 -22.61 1.52
C LYS A 621 40.96 -24.04 1.01
N LYS A 622 40.28 -25.00 1.63
CA LYS A 622 40.33 -26.41 1.24
C LYS A 622 39.78 -26.63 -0.17
N MET A 623 38.69 -25.94 -0.53
CA MET A 623 38.13 -25.98 -1.88
C MET A 623 39.05 -25.35 -2.92
N LEU A 624 39.54 -24.13 -2.67
CA LEU A 624 40.49 -23.45 -3.56
C LEU A 624 41.78 -24.27 -3.73
N GLY A 625 42.26 -24.91 -2.66
CA GLY A 625 43.42 -25.81 -2.72
C GLY A 625 43.20 -27.04 -3.59
N LYS A 626 42.00 -27.66 -3.54
CA LYS A 626 41.63 -28.76 -4.44
C LYS A 626 41.61 -28.33 -5.91
N LEU A 627 41.01 -27.17 -6.21
CA LEU A 627 40.98 -26.61 -7.56
C LEU A 627 42.39 -26.30 -8.06
N TYR A 628 43.22 -25.70 -7.22
CA TYR A 628 44.61 -25.38 -7.54
C TYR A 628 45.45 -26.64 -7.81
N ASN A 629 45.31 -27.67 -6.97
CA ASN A 629 46.01 -28.95 -7.16
C ASN A 629 45.56 -29.69 -8.44
N ARG A 630 44.29 -29.55 -8.84
CA ARG A 630 43.79 -30.10 -10.11
C ARG A 630 44.38 -29.34 -11.30
N MET A 631 44.42 -28.01 -11.22
CA MET A 631 45.03 -27.14 -12.22
C MET A 631 46.53 -27.46 -12.38
N SER A 632 47.28 -27.57 -11.28
CA SER A 632 48.72 -27.81 -11.32
C SER A 632 49.11 -29.20 -11.85
N LYS A 633 48.24 -30.20 -11.71
CA LYS A 633 48.46 -31.58 -12.18
C LYS A 633 47.93 -31.84 -13.61
N SER A 634 47.18 -30.90 -14.21
CA SER A 634 46.70 -31.09 -15.58
C SER A 634 47.82 -30.87 -16.60
N LYS A 635 47.91 -31.78 -17.57
CA LYS A 635 48.83 -31.68 -18.71
C LYS A 635 48.25 -30.90 -19.89
N LYS A 636 46.95 -30.56 -19.88
CA LYS A 636 46.29 -29.82 -20.95
C LYS A 636 46.28 -28.32 -20.62
N GLU A 637 46.86 -27.51 -21.50
CA GLU A 637 46.98 -26.06 -21.25
C GLU A 637 45.61 -25.36 -21.19
N SER A 638 44.65 -25.80 -22.01
CA SER A 638 43.27 -25.30 -21.98
C SER A 638 42.54 -25.56 -20.65
N GLU A 639 42.80 -26.70 -20.00
CA GLU A 639 42.21 -27.01 -18.68
C GLU A 639 42.85 -26.16 -17.57
N LYS A 640 44.14 -25.83 -17.69
CA LYS A 640 44.80 -24.92 -16.74
C LYS A 640 44.26 -23.51 -16.82
N GLU A 641 44.12 -22.98 -18.04
CA GLU A 641 43.59 -21.63 -18.26
C GLU A 641 42.16 -21.52 -17.73
N TYR A 642 41.32 -22.52 -18.02
CA TYR A 642 39.96 -22.62 -17.53
C TYR A 642 39.88 -22.58 -16.00
N LEU A 643 40.62 -23.46 -15.32
CA LEU A 643 40.64 -23.55 -13.87
C LEU A 643 41.24 -22.28 -13.24
N GLY A 644 42.20 -21.64 -13.89
CA GLY A 644 42.77 -20.36 -13.49
C GLY A 644 41.73 -19.24 -13.45
N ARG A 645 40.95 -19.09 -14.54
CA ARG A 645 39.85 -18.11 -14.62
C ARG A 645 38.78 -18.39 -13.58
N LEU A 646 38.41 -19.65 -13.39
CA LEU A 646 37.45 -20.05 -12.36
C LEU A 646 37.92 -19.65 -10.95
N ILE A 647 39.18 -19.94 -10.62
CA ILE A 647 39.76 -19.57 -9.32
C ILE A 647 39.78 -18.05 -9.13
N ASP A 648 40.12 -17.29 -10.17
CA ASP A 648 40.11 -15.83 -10.10
C ASP A 648 38.70 -15.27 -9.84
N LEU A 649 37.70 -15.73 -10.59
CA LEU A 649 36.30 -15.33 -10.41
C LEU A 649 35.75 -15.73 -9.05
N VAL A 650 36.08 -16.92 -8.53
CA VAL A 650 35.68 -17.34 -7.18
C VAL A 650 36.30 -16.43 -6.13
N LYS A 651 37.60 -16.12 -6.25
CA LYS A 651 38.29 -15.20 -5.33
C LYS A 651 37.71 -13.80 -5.40
N TRP A 652 37.44 -13.31 -6.60
CA TRP A 652 36.86 -11.99 -6.85
C TRP A 652 35.44 -11.88 -6.29
N GLY A 653 34.58 -12.85 -6.60
CA GLY A 653 33.21 -12.91 -6.09
C GLY A 653 33.18 -13.06 -4.57
N TYR A 654 34.06 -13.88 -4.00
CA TYR A 654 34.17 -14.03 -2.55
C TYR A 654 34.56 -12.73 -1.84
N ALA A 655 35.47 -11.95 -2.43
CA ALA A 655 35.95 -10.71 -1.83
C ALA A 655 34.97 -9.53 -2.00
N ASN A 656 34.19 -9.51 -3.08
CA ASN A 656 33.41 -8.33 -3.47
C ASN A 656 31.88 -8.56 -3.53
N HIS A 657 31.39 -9.77 -3.26
CA HIS A 657 29.96 -10.09 -3.27
C HIS A 657 29.53 -10.95 -2.06
N GLU A 658 28.80 -10.35 -1.11
CA GLU A 658 28.50 -10.99 0.18
C GLU A 658 27.59 -12.22 0.06
N LEU A 659 26.53 -12.17 -0.77
CA LEU A 659 25.65 -13.34 -0.98
C LEU A 659 26.38 -14.51 -1.65
N PHE A 660 27.22 -14.23 -2.65
CA PHE A 660 28.11 -15.23 -3.25
C PHE A 660 29.04 -15.82 -2.19
N ALA A 661 29.66 -15.00 -1.35
CA ALA A 661 30.55 -15.45 -0.28
C ALA A 661 29.83 -16.30 0.79
N ARG A 662 28.57 -16.00 1.11
CA ARG A 662 27.72 -16.80 2.00
C ARG A 662 27.39 -18.16 1.37
N ALA A 663 26.90 -18.17 0.14
CA ALA A 663 26.59 -19.40 -0.58
C ALA A 663 27.84 -20.28 -0.79
N LEU A 664 29.00 -19.69 -1.05
CA LEU A 664 30.26 -20.42 -1.19
C LEU A 664 30.69 -21.09 0.14
N ARG A 665 30.38 -20.50 1.30
CA ARG A 665 30.68 -21.08 2.62
C ARG A 665 29.84 -22.32 2.93
N GLU A 666 28.67 -22.44 2.32
CA GLU A 666 27.74 -23.56 2.54
C GLU A 666 28.11 -24.80 1.72
N ILE A 667 29.01 -24.67 0.73
CA ILE A 667 29.49 -25.83 -0.04
C ILE A 667 30.35 -26.72 0.86
N ASN A 668 30.02 -28.01 0.88
CA ASN A 668 30.80 -29.01 1.60
C ASN A 668 32.17 -29.23 0.93
N PRO A 669 33.29 -28.90 1.60
CA PRO A 669 34.63 -28.97 1.01
C PRO A 669 35.14 -30.41 0.81
N ASN A 670 34.44 -31.42 1.35
CA ASN A 670 34.82 -32.83 1.22
C ASN A 670 34.31 -33.51 -0.06
N MET A 671 33.48 -32.82 -0.86
CA MET A 671 32.98 -33.34 -2.14
C MET A 671 34.10 -33.54 -3.18
N SER A 672 33.78 -34.27 -4.26
CA SER A 672 34.71 -34.47 -5.40
C SER A 672 35.05 -33.15 -6.08
N VAL A 673 36.20 -33.11 -6.77
CA VAL A 673 36.67 -31.87 -7.42
C VAL A 673 35.70 -31.43 -8.52
N GLU A 674 35.13 -32.37 -9.27
CA GLU A 674 34.13 -32.09 -10.32
C GLU A 674 32.88 -31.44 -9.73
N LYS A 675 32.37 -31.95 -8.61
CA LYS A 675 31.21 -31.36 -7.94
C LYS A 675 31.50 -29.97 -7.38
N ILE A 676 32.72 -29.71 -6.93
CA ILE A 676 33.17 -28.38 -6.49
C ILE A 676 33.21 -27.41 -7.67
N ILE A 677 33.76 -27.83 -8.81
CA ILE A 677 33.82 -27.04 -10.05
C ILE A 677 32.40 -26.64 -10.48
N SER A 678 31.50 -27.61 -10.65
CA SER A 678 30.12 -27.34 -11.07
C SER A 678 29.34 -26.49 -10.06
N ALA A 679 29.61 -26.63 -8.76
CA ALA A 679 29.00 -25.76 -7.75
C ALA A 679 29.51 -24.31 -7.85
N CYS A 680 30.80 -24.11 -8.07
CA CYS A 680 31.38 -22.78 -8.25
C CYS A 680 30.86 -22.11 -9.52
N GLU A 681 30.78 -22.84 -10.64
CA GLU A 681 30.23 -22.36 -11.92
C GLU A 681 28.77 -21.91 -11.77
N ARG A 682 27.93 -22.75 -11.17
CA ARG A 682 26.52 -22.41 -10.93
C ARG A 682 26.38 -21.15 -10.09
N LEU A 683 27.21 -20.98 -9.06
CA LEU A 683 27.19 -19.76 -8.25
C LEU A 683 27.70 -18.55 -9.05
N ILE A 684 28.78 -18.70 -9.82
CA ILE A 684 29.35 -17.61 -10.64
C ILE A 684 28.33 -17.12 -11.66
N GLN A 685 27.64 -18.04 -12.33
CA GLN A 685 26.60 -17.73 -13.30
C GLN A 685 25.36 -17.15 -12.62
N LYS A 686 24.88 -17.77 -11.53
CA LYS A 686 23.72 -17.30 -10.77
C LYS A 686 23.87 -15.85 -10.29
N TYR A 687 25.08 -15.47 -9.88
CA TYR A 687 25.37 -14.13 -9.34
C TYR A 687 26.07 -13.20 -10.35
N GLY A 688 26.17 -13.59 -11.62
CA GLY A 688 26.68 -12.72 -12.70
C GLY A 688 28.08 -12.16 -12.45
N ILE A 689 28.95 -12.93 -11.80
CA ILE A 689 30.25 -12.45 -11.31
C ILE A 689 31.17 -11.90 -12.43
N PRO A 690 31.29 -12.53 -13.62
CA PRO A 690 32.16 -12.04 -14.68
C PRO A 690 31.71 -10.69 -15.26
N ALA A 691 30.41 -10.58 -15.62
CA ALA A 691 29.83 -9.35 -16.16
C ALA A 691 29.97 -8.18 -15.18
N ARG A 692 29.81 -8.45 -13.88
CA ARG A 692 29.97 -7.45 -12.84
C ARG A 692 31.41 -6.97 -12.69
N LYS A 693 32.39 -7.87 -12.88
CA LYS A 693 33.82 -7.52 -12.86
C LYS A 693 34.16 -6.58 -14.03
N GLU A 694 33.69 -6.90 -15.22
CA GLU A 694 33.88 -6.06 -16.43
C GLU A 694 33.19 -4.70 -16.29
N GLU A 695 31.95 -4.64 -15.80
CA GLU A 695 31.24 -3.39 -15.55
C GLU A 695 31.97 -2.48 -14.54
N LEU A 696 32.56 -3.08 -13.50
CA LEU A 696 33.35 -2.38 -12.50
C LEU A 696 34.67 -1.85 -13.07
N GLU A 697 35.35 -2.62 -13.91
CA GLU A 697 36.58 -2.22 -14.60
C GLU A 697 36.29 -1.06 -15.58
N ALA A 698 35.21 -1.15 -16.35
CA ALA A 698 34.75 -0.08 -17.24
C ALA A 698 34.35 1.20 -16.47
N LYS A 699 33.59 1.08 -15.37
CA LYS A 699 33.24 2.22 -14.51
C LYS A 699 34.46 2.87 -13.88
N LYS A 700 35.49 2.09 -13.55
CA LYS A 700 36.75 2.62 -13.00
C LYS A 700 37.54 3.39 -14.05
N GLU A 701 37.53 2.93 -15.30
CA GLU A 701 38.11 3.67 -16.43
C GLU A 701 37.31 4.93 -16.76
N GLU A 702 35.98 4.87 -16.72
CA GLU A 702 35.07 6.01 -16.88
C GLU A 702 35.29 7.08 -15.81
N LEU A 703 35.35 6.68 -14.53
CA LEU A 703 35.57 7.57 -13.38
C LEU A 703 37.03 8.02 -13.24
N GLY A 704 37.98 7.29 -13.82
CA GLY A 704 39.40 7.64 -13.86
C GLY A 704 39.73 8.77 -14.84
N ALA A 705 38.80 9.16 -15.72
CA ALA A 705 38.99 10.21 -16.70
C ALA A 705 38.60 11.60 -16.13
N LYS A 706 39.64 12.35 -15.75
CA LYS A 706 39.67 13.79 -15.36
C LYS A 706 39.16 14.09 -13.94
N GLY A 707 40.09 13.99 -12.99
CA GLY A 707 39.92 14.43 -11.60
C GLY A 707 39.52 15.90 -11.45
N VAL A 708 38.23 16.13 -11.34
CA VAL A 708 37.67 17.36 -10.76
C VAL A 708 37.65 17.13 -9.24
N LYS A 709 38.33 18.00 -8.49
CA LYS A 709 38.28 17.95 -7.02
C LYS A 709 36.85 18.26 -6.55
N PRO A 710 36.36 17.63 -5.46
CA PRO A 710 35.08 18.01 -4.87
C PRO A 710 35.10 19.49 -4.53
N HIS A 711 34.05 20.18 -4.96
CA HIS A 711 33.88 21.59 -4.71
C HIS A 711 32.43 21.90 -4.41
N ILE A 712 32.24 22.98 -3.66
CA ILE A 712 30.91 23.50 -3.36
C ILE A 712 30.41 24.23 -4.60
N VAL A 713 29.30 23.73 -5.15
CA VAL A 713 28.55 24.33 -6.25
C VAL A 713 27.69 25.48 -5.72
N ALA A 714 27.00 25.26 -4.58
CA ALA A 714 26.17 26.25 -3.92
C ALA A 714 26.28 26.16 -2.40
N GLY A 715 26.25 27.28 -1.68
CA GLY A 715 26.37 27.33 -0.24
C GLY A 715 25.79 28.60 0.35
N ILE A 716 24.90 28.44 1.34
CA ILE A 716 24.30 29.54 2.09
C ILE A 716 24.36 29.23 3.59
N LEU A 717 24.90 30.15 4.38
CA LEU A 717 24.81 30.12 5.84
C LEU A 717 23.68 31.05 6.30
N PHE A 718 22.78 30.51 7.11
CA PHE A 718 21.65 31.20 7.71
C PHE A 718 22.00 31.55 9.16
N VAL A 719 22.12 32.85 9.43
CA VAL A 719 22.51 33.40 10.75
C VAL A 719 21.30 34.08 11.37
N PRO A 720 20.99 33.84 12.65
CA PRO A 720 19.89 34.53 13.31
C PRO A 720 20.17 36.05 13.40
N GLU A 721 19.17 36.86 13.10
CA GLU A 721 19.10 38.26 13.54
C GLU A 721 19.04 38.22 15.06
N GLY A 722 20.04 38.82 15.72
CA GLY A 722 20.32 38.67 17.15
C GLY A 722 19.09 38.70 18.07
#